data_AF-A0A6N1DRP1-F1
#
_entry.id   AF-A0A6N1DRP1-F1
#
_cell.length_a   1.000
_cell.length_b   1.000
_cell.length_c   1.000
_cell.angle_alpha   90.00
_cell.angle_beta   90.00
_cell.angle_gamma   90.00
#
_symmetry.space_group_name_H-M   'P 1'
#
loop_
_entity.id
_entity.type
_entity.pdbx_description
1 polymer ?
#
loop_
_entity_poly.entity_id
_entity_poly.type
_entity_poly.pdbx_seq_one_letter_code
_entity_poly.pdbx_strand_id
1 'polypeptide(L)'
;MLALAITSFLAVGCGGGSGSASNPDNNPPSDTNDPPSDNNEPPVDDGTPPVNDDPDGQQPGEELPDEHDSENRTWVPVNDSAYRGELTWVIDDNGEFRQTAHVSNRYQAPRSYAHSFHRGSFLYLREDEPRADFDFSTVATLGDEQGLGVMFRYQRSEDGTQESYYRVSMSPRWGFTRFEKRIDNRWESIAVRNIGHQPGDDIEIRAVGQGPVVMVYIDGEPMFSHYDTDLMDGTVALYSQGHATFRDVQLADVQDAPAVVISVPVNDTVSSHFTRDGTMTVRAHVINAPNAEVDIALNGVGPATTRTDHDGNTFTAQFDPVDTGDYELVATLSVDGTVVSTHTVSNIGVGRHYISIGDGVTAGSGDEYMADNVTADGRMMATGGMQANLATSLSAAEGVPVTVFNEAIPSLSSAEASHANFVNYVLSRYTDPLRATDPLRNGDVDGVLLLLGATDVGNHLSPADFEANVQTFVNRAGEYRDVHIATAMPVIPAEGDLSPAAIDSFGLNAEYIQPYNDAIRSIAAGDTRAFVGPDLYQLFRDYPDLYDRSRPSPNAGYKHPNSLGHAMMGECWSQYLQGQQNCSPNILLGGLTHGLEQNLVEVGGRYYVDTDARVTALPSLLEGGIWVKTRDSAKDSAAAEAVSFTVPAAATVYVGYAAGTDAADRPAWLNDGFTPTGETVATSGGADLDLFAASYGAGQTVTLGGNRAGDVAGGANNYVVIVAPQ
;
A
#
# COMPACT_ATOMS: atom_id res chain seq x y z
N MET A 1 5.35 -64.15 -4.06
CA MET A 1 4.23 -64.17 -3.08
C MET A 1 3.15 -63.31 -3.70
N LEU A 2 2.30 -63.87 -4.57
CA LEU A 2 0.96 -64.41 -4.25
C LEU A 2 0.09 -63.30 -3.61
N ALA A 3 -0.70 -62.51 -4.34
CA ALA A 3 -1.86 -62.77 -5.21
C ALA A 3 -3.21 -62.90 -4.47
N LEU A 4 -4.23 -62.38 -5.16
CA LEU A 4 -5.69 -62.51 -5.00
C LEU A 4 -6.35 -61.69 -3.87
N ALA A 5 -7.28 -60.75 -4.09
CA ALA A 5 -8.44 -60.60 -4.99
C ALA A 5 -9.78 -61.07 -4.41
N ILE A 6 -10.85 -60.46 -4.98
CA ILE A 6 -12.23 -60.97 -5.13
C ILE A 6 -13.20 -60.54 -4.01
N THR A 7 -13.94 -59.42 -4.21
CA THR A 7 -15.30 -59.28 -4.80
C THR A 7 -16.44 -59.61 -3.81
N SER A 8 -17.66 -59.04 -3.83
CA SER A 8 -18.62 -58.99 -4.94
C SER A 8 -19.97 -58.42 -4.48
N PHE A 9 -20.61 -57.60 -5.35
CA PHE A 9 -22.04 -57.62 -5.76
C PHE A 9 -23.17 -57.32 -4.75
N LEU A 10 -24.38 -56.84 -5.09
CA LEU A 10 -25.24 -56.52 -6.27
C LEU A 10 -26.34 -55.59 -5.69
N ALA A 11 -27.22 -54.85 -6.36
CA ALA A 11 -27.35 -54.25 -7.69
C ALA A 11 -28.80 -53.73 -7.83
N VAL A 12 -29.02 -52.93 -8.88
CA VAL A 12 -30.26 -52.71 -9.65
C VAL A 12 -31.36 -51.81 -9.07
N GLY A 13 -31.75 -50.82 -9.89
CA GLY A 13 -33.13 -50.31 -9.92
C GLY A 13 -33.32 -48.97 -10.63
N CYS A 14 -33.34 -48.97 -11.96
CA CYS A 14 -33.79 -47.84 -12.80
C CYS A 14 -35.24 -47.42 -12.52
N GLY A 15 -35.57 -46.15 -12.81
CA GLY A 15 -36.93 -45.80 -13.27
C GLY A 15 -37.41 -44.37 -13.04
N GLY A 16 -37.10 -43.47 -14.00
CA GLY A 16 -38.03 -42.57 -14.70
C GLY A 16 -38.96 -41.59 -13.96
N GLY A 17 -39.02 -40.36 -14.50
CA GLY A 17 -40.31 -39.69 -14.74
C GLY A 17 -40.57 -38.35 -14.04
N SER A 18 -40.26 -37.26 -14.76
CA SER A 18 -41.08 -36.06 -14.99
C SER A 18 -42.11 -35.58 -13.95
N GLY A 19 -42.08 -34.27 -13.66
CA GLY A 19 -43.24 -33.40 -13.91
C GLY A 19 -44.00 -32.83 -12.71
N SER A 20 -43.76 -31.52 -12.50
CA SER A 20 -44.72 -30.45 -12.18
C SER A 20 -45.58 -30.46 -10.91
N ALA A 21 -45.40 -29.36 -10.17
CA ALA A 21 -46.41 -28.43 -9.63
C ALA A 21 -47.43 -28.93 -8.57
N SER A 22 -47.43 -28.25 -7.42
CA SER A 22 -48.54 -27.37 -6.99
C SER A 22 -48.33 -26.85 -5.56
N ASN A 23 -48.44 -25.53 -5.40
CA ASN A 23 -48.79 -24.85 -4.14
C ASN A 23 -50.25 -25.23 -3.77
N PRO A 24 -50.66 -25.21 -2.49
CA PRO A 24 -51.32 -23.97 -2.04
C PRO A 24 -51.12 -23.60 -0.55
N ASP A 25 -51.15 -22.28 -0.35
CA ASP A 25 -51.52 -21.49 0.81
C ASP A 25 -52.26 -22.18 1.97
N ASN A 26 -51.88 -21.79 3.20
CA ASN A 26 -52.83 -21.51 4.28
C ASN A 26 -52.17 -20.72 5.43
N ASN A 27 -52.57 -19.44 5.55
CA ASN A 27 -52.53 -18.64 6.78
C ASN A 27 -53.74 -19.05 7.66
N PRO A 28 -53.79 -18.98 9.02
CA PRO A 28 -53.82 -17.70 9.81
C PRO A 28 -53.38 -17.87 11.31
N PRO A 29 -53.81 -17.06 12.33
CA PRO A 29 -53.91 -15.59 12.50
C PRO A 29 -53.17 -15.04 13.77
N SER A 30 -53.23 -13.71 13.89
CA SER A 30 -52.83 -12.76 14.94
C SER A 30 -53.45 -12.89 16.35
N ASP A 31 -52.71 -12.46 17.39
CA ASP A 31 -53.17 -11.52 18.46
C ASP A 31 -51.98 -11.12 19.37
N THR A 32 -51.53 -9.86 19.36
CA THR A 32 -51.80 -8.74 20.31
C THR A 32 -51.33 -8.96 21.76
N ASN A 33 -50.37 -8.14 22.21
CA ASN A 33 -50.33 -7.46 23.52
C ASN A 33 -49.07 -6.58 23.67
N ASP A 34 -49.29 -5.26 23.71
CA ASP A 34 -48.39 -4.23 24.28
C ASP A 34 -48.91 -3.87 25.69
N PRO A 35 -48.08 -3.46 26.67
CA PRO A 35 -47.66 -2.04 26.82
C PRO A 35 -46.35 -1.81 27.64
N PRO A 36 -45.98 -0.58 28.10
CA PRO A 36 -46.05 0.76 27.50
C PRO A 36 -44.67 1.47 27.40
N SER A 37 -44.66 2.55 26.61
CA SER A 37 -43.60 3.53 26.35
C SER A 37 -43.11 4.30 27.59
N ASP A 38 -41.80 4.57 27.65
CA ASP A 38 -41.28 5.82 28.23
C ASP A 38 -40.21 6.42 27.30
N ASN A 39 -40.35 7.72 27.06
CA ASN A 39 -39.64 8.50 26.06
C ASN A 39 -38.38 9.14 26.67
N ASN A 40 -37.22 8.99 26.03
CA ASN A 40 -36.19 10.03 25.90
C ASN A 40 -35.00 9.52 25.06
N GLU A 41 -35.05 9.71 23.75
CA GLU A 41 -33.86 9.74 22.88
C GLU A 41 -33.96 10.94 21.91
N PRO A 42 -32.84 11.62 21.59
CA PRO A 42 -32.80 12.66 20.57
C PRO A 42 -32.83 12.04 19.15
N PRO A 43 -33.27 12.78 18.12
CA PRO A 43 -33.64 12.20 16.84
C PRO A 43 -32.43 11.66 16.07
N VAL A 44 -32.50 10.37 15.70
CA VAL A 44 -31.70 9.79 14.63
C VAL A 44 -32.35 10.20 13.31
N ASP A 45 -31.61 10.95 12.49
CA ASP A 45 -31.96 11.30 11.13
C ASP A 45 -31.89 10.03 10.26
N ASP A 46 -33.04 9.48 9.90
CA ASP A 46 -33.20 8.33 8.99
C ASP A 46 -33.23 8.80 7.52
N GLY A 47 -32.21 9.56 7.13
CA GLY A 47 -32.01 9.96 5.75
C GLY A 47 -31.49 8.80 4.88
N THR A 48 -32.32 7.80 4.58
CA THR A 48 -32.14 7.02 3.34
C THR A 48 -32.32 7.96 2.15
N PRO A 49 -31.30 8.17 1.28
CA PRO A 49 -31.54 8.84 0.01
C PRO A 49 -32.15 7.82 -0.97
N PRO A 50 -33.03 8.27 -1.88
CA PRO A 50 -33.63 7.39 -2.87
C PRO A 50 -32.55 6.77 -3.77
N VAL A 51 -32.73 5.47 -4.05
CA VAL A 51 -32.08 4.79 -5.16
C VAL A 51 -32.57 5.47 -6.45
N ASN A 52 -31.76 6.38 -6.97
CA ASN A 52 -31.83 6.76 -8.38
C ASN A 52 -30.81 5.91 -9.12
N ASP A 53 -31.33 4.98 -9.92
CA ASP A 53 -30.63 4.42 -11.06
C ASP A 53 -30.27 5.57 -12.01
N ASP A 54 -29.02 6.02 -11.99
CA ASP A 54 -28.45 6.88 -13.03
C ASP A 54 -27.08 6.30 -13.44
N PRO A 55 -26.98 5.68 -14.63
CA PRO A 55 -25.71 5.22 -15.16
C PRO A 55 -25.01 6.39 -15.87
N ASP A 56 -23.78 6.70 -15.46
CA ASP A 56 -22.85 7.64 -16.11
C ASP A 56 -23.32 9.10 -16.31
N GLY A 57 -22.83 9.99 -15.44
CA GLY A 57 -22.91 11.44 -15.64
C GLY A 57 -21.83 12.18 -14.84
N GLN A 58 -20.61 12.24 -15.36
CA GLN A 58 -19.58 13.18 -14.90
C GLN A 58 -19.99 14.60 -15.33
N GLN A 59 -20.31 15.49 -14.40
CA GLN A 59 -20.50 16.92 -14.71
C GLN A 59 -19.18 17.68 -14.54
N PRO A 60 -18.72 18.45 -15.54
CA PRO A 60 -17.61 19.39 -15.37
C PRO A 60 -17.94 20.42 -14.29
N GLY A 61 -16.95 20.81 -13.47
CA GLY A 61 -17.10 21.93 -12.54
C GLY A 61 -17.05 23.29 -13.26
N GLU A 62 -17.31 24.38 -12.54
CA GLU A 62 -17.22 25.74 -13.11
C GLU A 62 -15.80 26.03 -13.64
N GLU A 63 -15.74 26.72 -14.79
CA GLU A 63 -14.50 27.04 -15.49
C GLU A 63 -13.71 28.10 -14.71
N LEU A 64 -12.39 27.91 -14.58
CA LEU A 64 -11.52 28.85 -13.87
C LEU A 64 -10.89 29.83 -14.87
N PRO A 65 -11.09 31.15 -14.72
CA PRO A 65 -10.53 32.14 -15.63
C PRO A 65 -9.00 32.20 -15.52
N ASP A 66 -8.33 32.29 -16.66
CA ASP A 66 -6.91 32.66 -16.75
C ASP A 66 -6.81 34.17 -17.01
N GLU A 67 -6.12 34.91 -16.15
CA GLU A 67 -5.98 36.37 -16.29
C GLU A 67 -4.89 36.77 -17.33
N HIS A 68 -4.24 35.82 -18.01
CA HIS A 68 -2.99 36.10 -18.72
C HIS A 68 -2.79 35.66 -20.18
N ASP A 69 -3.80 35.24 -20.95
CA ASP A 69 -3.60 34.96 -22.39
C ASP A 69 -4.63 35.62 -23.33
N SER A 70 -4.10 36.11 -24.46
CA SER A 70 -4.84 36.59 -25.64
C SER A 70 -5.39 35.47 -26.53
N GLU A 71 -5.02 34.22 -26.23
CA GLU A 71 -5.57 32.99 -26.77
C GLU A 71 -6.60 32.45 -25.77
N ASN A 72 -7.75 31.95 -26.24
CA ASN A 72 -8.93 31.62 -25.44
C ASN A 72 -8.73 30.34 -24.58
N ARG A 73 -7.70 30.33 -23.73
CA ARG A 73 -7.28 29.20 -22.90
C ARG A 73 -8.00 29.25 -21.55
N THR A 74 -8.51 28.12 -21.09
CA THR A 74 -9.22 28.07 -19.80
C THR A 74 -9.04 26.70 -19.16
N TRP A 75 -8.77 26.71 -17.86
CA TRP A 75 -8.62 25.49 -17.09
C TRP A 75 -9.99 24.96 -16.64
N VAL A 76 -10.23 23.67 -16.89
CA VAL A 76 -11.53 23.03 -16.66
C VAL A 76 -11.37 21.85 -15.68
N PRO A 77 -12.06 21.88 -14.52
CA PRO A 77 -11.96 20.81 -13.53
C PRO A 77 -12.87 19.63 -13.87
N VAL A 78 -12.33 18.43 -13.69
CA VAL A 78 -13.02 17.15 -13.86
C VAL A 78 -12.82 16.27 -12.64
N ASN A 79 -13.86 15.53 -12.25
CA ASN A 79 -13.81 14.54 -11.19
C ASN A 79 -14.08 13.14 -11.72
N ASP A 80 -13.04 12.35 -11.86
CA ASP A 80 -13.12 10.95 -12.33
C ASP A 80 -13.40 9.96 -11.18
N SER A 81 -13.22 10.39 -9.92
CA SER A 81 -13.39 9.54 -8.73
C SER A 81 -14.84 9.25 -8.33
N ALA A 82 -15.84 9.85 -9.00
CA ALA A 82 -17.26 9.81 -8.63
C ALA A 82 -17.58 10.21 -7.16
N TYR A 83 -16.60 10.76 -6.43
CA TYR A 83 -16.77 11.25 -5.07
C TYR A 83 -17.50 12.60 -5.10
N ARG A 84 -18.63 12.72 -4.40
CA ARG A 84 -19.49 13.93 -4.40
C ARG A 84 -19.00 15.04 -3.46
N GLY A 85 -17.73 15.01 -3.02
CA GLY A 85 -17.13 16.17 -2.35
C GLY A 85 -17.10 17.37 -3.30
N GLU A 86 -17.20 18.58 -2.76
CA GLU A 86 -17.06 19.80 -3.56
C GLU A 86 -15.71 19.77 -4.30
N LEU A 87 -15.78 19.81 -5.64
CA LEU A 87 -14.59 20.03 -6.46
C LEU A 87 -14.08 21.44 -6.16
N THR A 88 -12.86 21.52 -5.65
CA THR A 88 -12.30 22.75 -5.12
C THR A 88 -10.88 22.95 -5.66
N TRP A 89 -10.75 22.75 -6.98
CA TRP A 89 -9.63 23.32 -7.71
C TRP A 89 -9.75 24.84 -7.67
N VAL A 90 -8.69 25.51 -7.22
CA VAL A 90 -8.60 26.97 -7.20
C VAL A 90 -7.29 27.41 -7.81
N ILE A 91 -7.31 28.58 -8.46
CA ILE A 91 -6.11 29.33 -8.81
C ILE A 91 -6.02 30.46 -7.79
N ASP A 92 -4.93 30.51 -7.02
CA ASP A 92 -4.77 31.56 -6.02
C ASP A 92 -4.18 32.86 -6.59
N ASP A 93 -4.09 33.90 -5.77
CA ASP A 93 -3.60 35.24 -6.16
C ASP A 93 -2.14 35.24 -6.67
N ASN A 94 -1.38 34.16 -6.44
CA ASN A 94 -0.01 33.99 -6.94
C ASN A 94 0.03 33.20 -8.26
N GLY A 95 -1.11 32.75 -8.77
CA GLY A 95 -1.21 31.89 -9.95
C GLY A 95 -0.91 30.42 -9.67
N GLU A 96 -0.93 29.99 -8.40
CA GLU A 96 -0.75 28.58 -8.04
C GLU A 96 -2.08 27.82 -8.16
N PHE A 97 -2.03 26.63 -8.77
CA PHE A 97 -3.18 25.74 -8.89
C PHE A 97 -3.24 24.81 -7.69
N ARG A 98 -4.38 24.75 -6.99
CA ARG A 98 -4.51 23.99 -5.76
C ARG A 98 -5.74 23.12 -5.79
N GLN A 99 -5.55 21.83 -5.55
CA GLN A 99 -6.63 20.94 -5.15
C GLN A 99 -6.75 21.02 -3.63
N THR A 100 -7.90 21.48 -3.12
CA THR A 100 -8.06 21.77 -1.69
C THR A 100 -8.91 20.74 -0.94
N ALA A 101 -9.34 19.67 -1.61
CA ALA A 101 -10.11 18.59 -1.00
C ALA A 101 -9.66 17.21 -1.48
N HIS A 102 -9.90 16.22 -0.62
CA HIS A 102 -9.78 14.82 -1.00
C HIS A 102 -10.90 14.42 -1.97
N VAL A 103 -10.51 13.76 -3.05
CA VAL A 103 -11.42 13.09 -3.99
C VAL A 103 -11.23 11.57 -3.97
N SER A 104 -10.26 11.09 -3.19
CA SER A 104 -10.20 9.70 -2.73
C SER A 104 -10.69 9.60 -1.28
N ASN A 105 -11.51 8.59 -0.97
CA ASN A 105 -11.87 8.28 0.42
C ASN A 105 -11.70 6.79 0.69
N ARG A 106 -11.03 6.47 1.81
CA ARG A 106 -10.84 5.13 2.36
C ARG A 106 -12.15 4.34 2.54
N TYR A 107 -13.27 5.01 2.81
CA TYR A 107 -14.59 4.40 3.02
C TYR A 107 -15.42 4.22 1.75
N GLN A 108 -15.01 4.82 0.62
CA GLN A 108 -15.67 4.70 -0.68
C GLN A 108 -14.68 4.31 -1.78
N ALA A 109 -13.66 3.55 -1.39
CA ALA A 109 -12.57 3.08 -2.25
C ALA A 109 -13.03 2.57 -3.64
N PRO A 110 -14.12 1.80 -3.80
CA PRO A 110 -14.54 1.32 -5.13
C PRO A 110 -14.82 2.43 -6.16
N ARG A 111 -15.04 3.68 -5.70
CA ARG A 111 -15.22 4.85 -6.58
C ARG A 111 -13.90 5.57 -6.89
N SER A 112 -12.96 5.54 -5.95
CA SER A 112 -11.62 6.14 -6.06
C SER A 112 -10.63 5.29 -6.86
N TYR A 113 -11.00 4.06 -7.24
CA TYR A 113 -10.17 3.20 -8.08
C TYR A 113 -10.97 2.62 -9.25
N ALA A 114 -10.33 2.53 -10.42
CA ALA A 114 -10.75 1.64 -11.48
C ALA A 114 -9.92 0.35 -11.35
N HIS A 115 -10.45 -0.64 -10.64
CA HIS A 115 -9.63 -1.78 -10.20
C HIS A 115 -8.46 -1.28 -9.35
N SER A 116 -7.20 -1.43 -9.78
CA SER A 116 -6.02 -0.87 -9.08
C SER A 116 -5.51 0.44 -9.68
N PHE A 117 -6.19 1.01 -10.68
CA PHE A 117 -5.85 2.32 -11.22
C PHE A 117 -6.47 3.43 -10.39
N HIS A 118 -5.68 4.43 -10.07
CA HIS A 118 -6.07 5.51 -9.17
C HIS A 118 -6.94 6.52 -9.90
N ARG A 119 -8.21 6.64 -9.55
CA ARG A 119 -9.07 7.73 -10.03
C ARG A 119 -8.92 8.94 -9.13
N GLY A 120 -9.07 10.13 -9.68
CA GLY A 120 -8.90 11.38 -8.94
C GLY A 120 -9.70 12.50 -9.57
N SER A 121 -9.22 13.71 -9.37
CA SER A 121 -9.65 14.90 -10.08
C SER A 121 -8.50 15.43 -10.90
N PHE A 122 -8.81 16.17 -11.95
CA PHE A 122 -7.80 16.84 -12.73
C PHE A 122 -8.33 18.14 -13.30
N LEU A 123 -7.40 19.03 -13.60
CA LEU A 123 -7.64 20.33 -14.20
C LEU A 123 -6.98 20.31 -15.57
N TYR A 124 -7.75 20.25 -16.65
CA TYR A 124 -7.20 20.21 -18.01
C TYR A 124 -7.27 21.57 -18.69
N LEU A 125 -6.29 21.84 -19.56
CA LEU A 125 -6.24 23.06 -20.34
C LEU A 125 -7.12 22.92 -21.58
N ARG A 126 -8.21 23.66 -21.67
CA ARG A 126 -9.01 23.72 -22.89
C ARG A 126 -8.37 24.70 -23.85
N GLU A 127 -8.00 24.22 -25.03
CA GLU A 127 -7.45 24.98 -26.15
C GLU A 127 -8.28 24.71 -27.41
N ASP A 128 -8.25 25.63 -28.38
CA ASP A 128 -9.01 25.51 -29.62
C ASP A 128 -8.47 24.40 -30.56
N GLU A 129 -7.18 24.10 -30.47
CA GLU A 129 -6.49 23.12 -31.34
C GLU A 129 -5.63 22.16 -30.50
N PRO A 130 -5.71 20.83 -30.71
CA PRO A 130 -4.87 19.86 -30.01
C PRO A 130 -3.41 19.95 -30.46
N ARG A 131 -2.49 19.59 -29.56
CA ARG A 131 -1.04 19.62 -29.81
C ARG A 131 -0.51 18.22 -30.04
N ALA A 132 0.17 18.01 -31.17
CA ALA A 132 0.89 16.76 -31.43
C ALA A 132 2.24 16.71 -30.68
N ASP A 133 2.94 17.85 -30.72
CA ASP A 133 4.23 18.07 -30.08
C ASP A 133 4.05 19.07 -28.93
N PHE A 134 4.65 18.81 -27.77
CA PHE A 134 4.54 19.65 -26.59
C PHE A 134 5.76 19.50 -25.67
N ASP A 135 6.07 20.55 -24.94
CA ASP A 135 6.97 20.56 -23.77
C ASP A 135 6.18 21.13 -22.59
N PHE A 136 5.75 20.24 -21.71
CA PHE A 136 4.90 20.56 -20.57
C PHE A 136 5.69 20.37 -19.28
N SER A 137 5.72 21.37 -18.41
CA SER A 137 6.35 21.25 -17.08
C SER A 137 5.55 21.92 -15.97
N THR A 138 5.75 21.44 -14.75
CA THR A 138 5.24 22.06 -13.52
C THR A 138 6.09 21.62 -12.33
N VAL A 139 6.10 22.42 -11.28
CA VAL A 139 6.52 22.00 -9.95
C VAL A 139 5.29 21.66 -9.13
N ALA A 140 5.19 20.40 -8.70
CA ALA A 140 4.09 19.88 -7.89
C ALA A 140 4.55 19.67 -6.45
N THR A 141 3.78 20.15 -5.48
CA THR A 141 3.97 19.86 -4.06
C THR A 141 2.84 18.96 -3.59
N LEU A 142 3.20 17.82 -3.02
CA LEU A 142 2.24 16.90 -2.45
C LEU A 142 1.79 17.38 -1.06
N GLY A 143 0.50 17.59 -0.86
CA GLY A 143 -0.04 18.09 0.42
C GLY A 143 -0.33 17.00 1.46
N ASP A 144 -0.47 15.75 1.04
CA ASP A 144 -0.80 14.61 1.89
C ASP A 144 -0.33 13.28 1.29
N GLU A 145 -0.70 12.13 1.86
CA GLU A 145 -0.24 10.82 1.40
C GLU A 145 -0.92 10.31 0.10
N GLN A 146 -1.81 11.08 -0.53
CA GLN A 146 -2.54 10.67 -1.73
C GLN A 146 -1.71 10.78 -3.02
N GLY A 147 -2.29 10.39 -4.16
CA GLY A 147 -1.60 10.49 -5.45
C GLY A 147 -1.68 11.87 -6.09
N LEU A 148 -0.60 12.30 -6.76
CA LEU A 148 -0.58 13.46 -7.67
C LEU A 148 0.12 13.11 -8.98
N GLY A 149 0.03 14.00 -9.96
CA GLY A 149 0.79 13.86 -11.19
C GLY A 149 0.35 14.80 -12.30
N VAL A 150 0.73 14.45 -13.52
CA VAL A 150 0.39 15.18 -14.73
C VAL A 150 -0.19 14.26 -15.78
N MET A 151 -1.03 14.82 -16.64
CA MET A 151 -1.60 14.16 -17.79
C MET A 151 -1.24 14.94 -19.06
N PHE A 152 -1.06 14.22 -20.15
CA PHE A 152 -0.70 14.80 -21.44
C PHE A 152 -1.30 13.99 -22.58
N ARG A 153 -1.44 14.64 -23.74
CA ARG A 153 -2.32 14.16 -24.83
C ARG A 153 -3.73 13.84 -24.35
N TYR A 154 -4.22 14.67 -23.42
CA TYR A 154 -5.58 14.54 -22.92
C TYR A 154 -6.57 14.89 -24.03
N GLN A 155 -7.50 13.98 -24.26
CA GLN A 155 -8.61 14.11 -25.18
C GLN A 155 -9.88 13.73 -24.43
N ARG A 156 -10.94 14.49 -24.65
CA ARG A 156 -12.28 14.22 -24.11
C ARG A 156 -13.30 14.26 -25.24
N SER A 157 -14.21 13.29 -25.28
CA SER A 157 -15.31 13.30 -26.24
C SER A 157 -16.24 14.49 -26.00
N GLU A 158 -16.94 14.94 -27.05
CA GLU A 158 -17.86 16.08 -26.98
C GLU A 158 -19.00 15.86 -25.96
N ASP A 159 -19.44 14.61 -25.79
CA ASP A 159 -20.42 14.22 -24.76
C ASP A 159 -19.84 14.02 -23.36
N GLY A 160 -18.52 14.13 -23.22
CA GLY A 160 -17.79 13.98 -21.96
C GLY A 160 -17.74 12.55 -21.40
N THR A 161 -18.12 11.54 -22.18
CA THR A 161 -18.20 10.14 -21.70
C THR A 161 -16.90 9.36 -21.89
N GLN A 162 -16.03 9.79 -22.80
CA GLN A 162 -14.80 9.10 -23.16
C GLN A 162 -13.59 10.01 -22.99
N GLU A 163 -12.53 9.42 -22.44
CA GLU A 163 -11.27 10.10 -22.20
C GLU A 163 -10.11 9.23 -22.67
N SER A 164 -9.15 9.90 -23.30
CA SER A 164 -7.88 9.31 -23.73
C SER A 164 -6.75 10.21 -23.25
N TYR A 165 -5.73 9.64 -22.62
CA TYR A 165 -4.57 10.38 -22.12
C TYR A 165 -3.44 9.45 -21.72
N TYR A 166 -2.25 10.04 -21.61
CA TYR A 166 -1.19 9.52 -20.77
C TYR A 166 -1.22 10.18 -19.40
N ARG A 167 -0.76 9.44 -18.39
CA ARG A 167 -0.59 9.96 -17.04
C ARG A 167 0.71 9.45 -16.44
N VAL A 168 1.48 10.37 -15.87
CA VAL A 168 2.48 10.01 -14.86
C VAL A 168 1.96 10.46 -13.52
N SER A 169 1.85 9.53 -12.59
CA SER A 169 1.40 9.80 -11.23
C SER A 169 2.24 9.05 -10.21
N MET A 170 2.31 9.63 -9.03
CA MET A 170 3.05 9.09 -7.90
C MET A 170 2.18 9.12 -6.66
N SER A 171 2.38 8.15 -5.77
CA SER A 171 1.77 8.18 -4.46
C SER A 171 2.69 7.59 -3.39
N PRO A 172 2.99 8.34 -2.31
CA PRO A 172 3.70 7.80 -1.16
C PRO A 172 2.96 6.62 -0.55
N ARG A 173 1.65 6.69 -0.36
CA ARG A 173 0.92 5.64 0.38
C ARG A 173 1.02 4.25 -0.21
N TRP A 174 1.01 4.13 -1.54
CA TRP A 174 1.17 2.85 -2.22
C TRP A 174 2.59 2.65 -2.73
N GLY A 175 3.48 3.61 -2.45
CA GLY A 175 4.87 3.63 -2.88
C GLY A 175 5.03 3.39 -4.35
N PHE A 176 4.31 4.13 -5.20
CA PHE A 176 4.51 4.00 -6.64
C PHE A 176 4.81 5.32 -7.32
N THR A 177 5.50 5.20 -8.43
CA THR A 177 5.47 6.15 -9.55
C THR A 177 5.11 5.34 -10.78
N ARG A 178 4.00 5.69 -11.44
CA ARG A 178 3.42 4.94 -12.55
C ARG A 178 3.32 5.82 -13.77
N PHE A 179 3.68 5.23 -14.91
CA PHE A 179 3.39 5.77 -16.23
C PHE A 179 2.32 4.89 -16.89
N GLU A 180 1.18 5.48 -17.19
CA GLU A 180 -0.04 4.78 -17.60
C GLU A 180 -0.68 5.47 -18.81
N LYS A 181 -1.43 4.69 -19.57
CA LYS A 181 -2.21 5.12 -20.73
C LYS A 181 -3.68 4.76 -20.49
N ARG A 182 -4.58 5.67 -20.85
CA ARG A 182 -6.03 5.43 -20.92
C ARG A 182 -6.48 5.74 -22.33
N ILE A 183 -7.18 4.82 -23.00
CA ILE A 183 -7.80 5.05 -24.33
C ILE A 183 -9.25 4.62 -24.26
N ASP A 184 -10.18 5.53 -24.57
CA ASP A 184 -11.62 5.29 -24.49
C ASP A 184 -12.01 4.64 -23.15
N ASN A 185 -11.47 5.18 -22.05
CA ASN A 185 -11.62 4.67 -20.69
C ASN A 185 -10.96 3.31 -20.36
N ARG A 186 -10.24 2.67 -21.29
CA ARG A 186 -9.50 1.44 -21.02
C ARG A 186 -8.07 1.75 -20.58
N TRP A 187 -7.66 1.15 -19.48
CA TRP A 187 -6.36 1.39 -18.85
C TRP A 187 -5.28 0.42 -19.33
N GLU A 188 -4.07 0.92 -19.43
CA GLU A 188 -2.84 0.20 -19.73
C GLU A 188 -1.69 0.76 -18.88
N SER A 189 -0.86 -0.12 -18.35
CA SER A 189 0.36 0.25 -17.62
C SER A 189 1.54 0.23 -18.58
N ILE A 190 2.33 1.31 -18.62
CA ILE A 190 3.53 1.40 -19.46
C ILE A 190 4.77 1.07 -18.63
N ALA A 191 4.91 1.71 -17.47
CA ALA A 191 6.03 1.50 -16.56
C ALA A 191 5.61 1.77 -15.11
N VAL A 192 6.30 1.11 -14.18
CA VAL A 192 6.07 1.26 -12.74
C VAL A 192 7.39 1.24 -11.99
N ARG A 193 7.51 2.12 -10.99
CA ARG A 193 8.53 2.12 -9.95
C ARG A 193 7.85 1.93 -8.60
N ASN A 194 8.56 1.35 -7.64
CA ASN A 194 8.06 1.15 -6.27
C ASN A 194 8.46 2.32 -5.35
N ILE A 195 8.53 3.53 -5.90
CA ILE A 195 8.99 4.72 -5.20
C ILE A 195 7.88 5.77 -5.27
N GLY A 196 7.36 6.17 -4.11
CA GLY A 196 6.59 7.40 -3.94
C GLY A 196 7.48 8.58 -3.55
N HIS A 197 6.86 9.72 -3.25
CA HIS A 197 7.54 10.94 -2.79
C HIS A 197 6.94 11.41 -1.46
N GLN A 198 7.71 12.02 -0.57
CA GLN A 198 7.20 12.41 0.74
C GLN A 198 6.24 13.60 0.62
N PRO A 199 5.16 13.63 1.42
CA PRO A 199 4.33 14.82 1.53
C PRO A 199 5.17 16.04 1.96
N GLY A 200 4.98 17.16 1.26
CA GLY A 200 5.72 18.39 1.46
C GLY A 200 6.92 18.58 0.52
N ASP A 201 7.37 17.53 -0.16
CA ASP A 201 8.44 17.65 -1.17
C ASP A 201 7.91 18.35 -2.43
N ASP A 202 8.76 19.19 -3.01
CA ASP A 202 8.56 19.77 -4.33
C ASP A 202 9.13 18.82 -5.39
N ILE A 203 8.35 18.55 -6.42
CA ILE A 203 8.67 17.60 -7.48
C ILE A 203 8.52 18.32 -8.81
N GLU A 204 9.62 18.45 -9.55
CA GLU A 204 9.56 18.97 -10.92
C GLU A 204 9.15 17.85 -11.86
N ILE A 205 8.02 18.01 -12.56
CA ILE A 205 7.55 17.03 -13.55
C ILE A 205 7.54 17.71 -14.91
N ARG A 206 8.26 17.13 -15.87
CA ARG A 206 8.30 17.58 -17.27
C ARG A 206 7.98 16.45 -18.22
N ALA A 207 7.01 16.66 -19.11
CA ALA A 207 6.63 15.73 -20.17
C ALA A 207 6.86 16.37 -21.53
N VAL A 208 7.61 15.68 -22.39
CA VAL A 208 7.93 16.10 -23.75
C VAL A 208 7.32 15.10 -24.73
N GLY A 209 6.43 15.56 -25.60
CA GLY A 209 5.88 14.77 -26.69
C GLY A 209 6.42 15.26 -28.04
N GLN A 210 6.94 14.34 -28.85
CA GLN A 210 7.33 14.63 -30.23
C GLN A 210 6.95 13.47 -31.15
N GLY A 211 6.01 13.71 -32.07
CA GLY A 211 5.48 12.68 -32.96
C GLY A 211 4.95 11.48 -32.16
N PRO A 212 5.42 10.24 -32.40
CA PRO A 212 4.97 9.08 -31.63
C PRO A 212 5.66 8.91 -30.28
N VAL A 213 6.68 9.71 -29.95
CA VAL A 213 7.47 9.52 -28.72
C VAL A 213 7.03 10.49 -27.64
N VAL A 214 6.92 9.98 -26.41
CA VAL A 214 6.78 10.76 -25.19
C VAL A 214 7.93 10.43 -24.24
N MET A 215 8.49 11.45 -23.60
CA MET A 215 9.53 11.35 -22.59
C MET A 215 9.07 12.10 -21.33
N VAL A 216 9.33 11.54 -20.15
CA VAL A 216 8.99 12.17 -18.87
C VAL A 216 10.22 12.24 -18.01
N TYR A 217 10.44 13.42 -17.43
CA TYR A 217 11.50 13.76 -16.52
C TYR A 217 10.89 14.05 -15.14
N ILE A 218 11.56 13.60 -14.09
CA ILE A 218 11.23 13.91 -12.69
C ILE A 218 12.49 14.49 -12.07
N ASP A 219 12.39 15.69 -11.49
CA ASP A 219 13.51 16.44 -10.91
C ASP A 219 14.69 16.61 -11.88
N GLY A 220 14.36 16.85 -13.16
CA GLY A 220 15.32 17.02 -14.26
C GLY A 220 15.92 15.72 -14.81
N GLU A 221 15.72 14.58 -14.14
CA GLU A 221 16.26 13.29 -14.57
C GLU A 221 15.26 12.56 -15.50
N PRO A 222 15.71 12.01 -16.65
CA PRO A 222 14.85 11.26 -17.56
C PRO A 222 14.37 9.95 -16.91
N MET A 223 13.07 9.85 -16.63
CA MET A 223 12.49 8.69 -15.92
C MET A 223 11.79 7.70 -16.83
N PHE A 224 11.01 8.19 -17.78
CA PHE A 224 10.20 7.34 -18.64
C PHE A 224 10.30 7.76 -20.10
N SER A 225 10.14 6.79 -20.99
CA SER A 225 9.84 7.07 -22.39
C SER A 225 8.94 6.00 -22.98
N HIS A 226 8.16 6.37 -23.99
CA HIS A 226 7.26 5.47 -24.67
C HIS A 226 7.09 5.88 -26.13
N TYR A 227 6.93 4.89 -27.01
CA TYR A 227 6.60 5.06 -28.41
C TYR A 227 5.19 4.53 -28.64
N ASP A 228 4.33 5.36 -29.22
CA ASP A 228 2.95 5.01 -29.48
C ASP A 228 2.36 5.83 -30.63
N THR A 229 1.53 5.18 -31.43
CA THR A 229 0.80 5.80 -32.55
C THR A 229 -0.70 5.88 -32.31
N ASP A 230 -1.20 5.30 -31.22
CA ASP A 230 -2.64 5.28 -30.91
C ASP A 230 -3.14 6.62 -30.37
N LEU A 231 -2.27 7.37 -29.66
CA LEU A 231 -2.57 8.67 -29.07
C LEU A 231 -1.44 9.65 -29.37
N MET A 232 -1.61 10.43 -30.44
CA MET A 232 -0.55 11.30 -30.99
C MET A 232 -0.73 12.79 -30.69
N ASP A 233 -1.91 13.22 -30.23
CA ASP A 233 -2.20 14.62 -29.93
C ASP A 233 -3.14 14.78 -28.73
N GLY A 234 -3.28 16.01 -28.24
CA GLY A 234 -4.25 16.39 -27.23
C GLY A 234 -3.80 17.63 -26.47
N THR A 235 -4.30 17.78 -25.24
CA THR A 235 -3.90 18.85 -24.32
C THR A 235 -3.22 18.29 -23.06
N VAL A 236 -3.00 19.12 -22.05
CA VAL A 236 -2.38 18.77 -20.78
C VAL A 236 -3.35 18.91 -19.61
N ALA A 237 -3.09 18.21 -18.51
CA ALA A 237 -3.83 18.36 -17.27
C ALA A 237 -2.97 18.13 -16.02
N LEU A 238 -3.38 18.76 -14.92
CA LEU A 238 -2.84 18.54 -13.58
C LEU A 238 -3.72 17.51 -12.87
N TYR A 239 -3.16 16.48 -12.23
CA TYR A 239 -3.90 15.39 -11.61
C TYR A 239 -3.67 15.31 -10.10
N SER A 240 -4.73 15.12 -9.32
CA SER A 240 -4.63 14.86 -7.89
C SER A 240 -5.78 14.02 -7.32
N GLN A 241 -5.47 13.18 -6.34
CA GLN A 241 -6.44 12.47 -5.49
C GLN A 241 -6.71 13.18 -4.15
N GLY A 242 -5.82 14.08 -3.73
CA GLY A 242 -5.84 14.76 -2.44
C GLY A 242 -5.38 16.20 -2.51
N HIS A 243 -4.87 16.73 -1.40
CA HIS A 243 -4.31 18.08 -1.39
C HIS A 243 -3.03 18.12 -2.22
N ALA A 244 -2.98 19.03 -3.18
CA ALA A 244 -1.81 19.24 -4.02
C ALA A 244 -1.73 20.69 -4.46
N THR A 245 -0.50 21.18 -4.64
CA THR A 245 -0.23 22.52 -5.20
C THR A 245 0.63 22.33 -6.45
N PHE A 246 0.31 23.05 -7.52
CA PHE A 246 1.08 23.10 -8.74
C PHE A 246 1.43 24.54 -9.05
N ARG A 247 2.70 24.78 -9.33
CA ARG A 247 3.24 26.09 -9.70
C ARG A 247 4.15 25.96 -10.90
N ASP A 248 4.52 27.10 -11.47
CA ASP A 248 5.35 27.19 -12.66
C ASP A 248 4.85 26.29 -13.81
N VAL A 249 3.52 26.24 -13.99
CA VAL A 249 2.85 25.45 -15.03
C VAL A 249 3.16 26.08 -16.40
N GLN A 250 3.95 25.38 -17.22
CA GLN A 250 4.43 25.88 -18.51
C GLN A 250 4.13 24.90 -19.63
N LEU A 251 3.61 25.42 -20.74
CA LEU A 251 3.39 24.68 -21.98
C LEU A 251 4.04 25.43 -23.14
N ALA A 252 5.02 24.80 -23.78
CA ALA A 252 5.79 25.37 -24.88
C ALA A 252 5.85 24.41 -26.09
N ASP A 253 6.29 24.96 -27.22
CA ASP A 253 6.69 24.15 -28.38
C ASP A 253 7.99 23.40 -28.06
N VAL A 254 8.13 22.18 -28.58
CA VAL A 254 9.35 21.38 -28.41
C VAL A 254 10.54 22.11 -29.05
N GLN A 255 11.51 22.49 -28.22
CA GLN A 255 12.80 23.06 -28.65
C GLN A 255 14.00 22.23 -28.15
N ASP A 256 13.75 20.97 -27.78
CA ASP A 256 14.75 20.11 -27.17
C ASP A 256 15.90 19.71 -28.11
N ALA A 257 17.07 19.52 -27.51
CA ALA A 257 18.20 18.87 -28.15
C ALA A 257 17.86 17.39 -28.47
N PRO A 258 18.60 16.74 -29.39
CA PRO A 258 18.58 15.29 -29.54
C PRO A 258 18.69 14.61 -28.17
N ALA A 259 17.78 13.69 -27.86
CA ALA A 259 17.76 12.99 -26.58
C ALA A 259 17.50 11.50 -26.76
N VAL A 260 18.10 10.69 -25.89
CA VAL A 260 17.81 9.26 -25.76
C VAL A 260 17.38 8.95 -24.35
N VAL A 261 16.32 8.16 -24.20
CA VAL A 261 15.84 7.71 -22.89
C VAL A 261 15.60 6.20 -22.95
N ILE A 262 16.23 5.44 -22.06
CA ILE A 262 15.91 4.03 -21.81
C ILE A 262 14.50 3.95 -21.22
N SER A 263 13.62 3.15 -21.84
CA SER A 263 12.25 2.92 -21.38
C SER A 263 12.11 1.65 -20.54
N VAL A 264 12.95 0.65 -20.78
CA VAL A 264 12.94 -0.61 -20.05
C VAL A 264 14.38 -1.15 -19.97
N PRO A 265 14.87 -1.54 -18.78
CA PRO A 265 14.28 -1.28 -17.45
C PRO A 265 14.36 0.21 -17.07
N VAL A 266 13.63 0.61 -16.04
CA VAL A 266 13.62 1.98 -15.48
C VAL A 266 14.43 2.05 -14.18
N ASN A 267 14.83 3.25 -13.77
CA ASN A 267 15.65 3.48 -12.57
C ASN A 267 15.04 2.90 -11.29
N ASP A 268 15.92 2.40 -10.41
CA ASP A 268 15.57 1.91 -9.07
C ASP A 268 14.48 0.83 -9.06
N THR A 269 14.50 -0.05 -10.06
CA THR A 269 13.58 -1.19 -10.12
C THR A 269 14.31 -2.48 -9.88
N VAL A 270 13.59 -3.43 -9.28
CA VAL A 270 13.94 -4.83 -9.45
C VAL A 270 13.20 -5.30 -10.68
N SER A 271 13.97 -5.63 -11.71
CA SER A 271 13.43 -6.30 -12.86
C SER A 271 13.67 -7.79 -12.70
N SER A 272 12.64 -8.58 -12.96
CA SER A 272 12.87 -9.99 -13.21
C SER A 272 12.97 -10.29 -14.71
N HIS A 273 13.35 -9.32 -15.58
CA HIS A 273 13.58 -9.45 -17.05
C HIS A 273 14.64 -10.51 -17.36
N PHE A 274 14.17 -11.71 -17.11
CA PHE A 274 14.74 -13.01 -17.20
C PHE A 274 13.51 -13.79 -17.61
N THR A 275 13.50 -14.15 -18.89
CA THR A 275 13.16 -15.56 -19.09
C THR A 275 13.91 -16.36 -18.04
N ARG A 276 13.34 -17.48 -17.62
CA ARG A 276 14.05 -18.58 -16.96
C ARG A 276 15.40 -19.00 -17.63
N ASP A 277 15.82 -18.36 -18.72
CA ASP A 277 17.04 -18.55 -19.50
C ASP A 277 18.18 -17.54 -19.25
N GLY A 278 18.00 -16.42 -18.54
CA GLY A 278 19.10 -15.46 -18.28
C GLY A 278 19.13 -14.18 -19.13
N THR A 279 18.16 -13.92 -20.01
CA THR A 279 18.22 -12.78 -20.96
C THR A 279 17.55 -11.50 -20.47
N MET A 280 18.29 -10.39 -20.40
CA MET A 280 17.78 -9.03 -20.19
C MET A 280 17.57 -8.30 -21.53
N THR A 281 16.35 -7.80 -21.76
CA THR A 281 16.05 -6.95 -22.93
C THR A 281 15.94 -5.50 -22.51
N VAL A 282 16.60 -4.62 -23.26
CA VAL A 282 16.64 -3.18 -23.01
C VAL A 282 16.01 -2.46 -24.18
N ARG A 283 15.18 -1.45 -23.90
CA ARG A 283 14.57 -0.59 -24.93
C ARG A 283 14.90 0.87 -24.62
N ALA A 284 15.17 1.65 -25.66
CA ALA A 284 15.33 3.09 -25.59
C ALA A 284 14.58 3.80 -26.71
N HIS A 285 14.15 5.03 -26.45
CA HIS A 285 13.50 5.90 -27.42
C HIS A 285 14.31 7.18 -27.65
N VAL A 286 14.22 7.72 -28.86
CA VAL A 286 14.97 8.90 -29.29
C VAL A 286 14.03 9.99 -29.81
N ILE A 287 14.34 11.25 -29.51
CA ILE A 287 13.69 12.42 -30.10
C ILE A 287 14.74 13.34 -30.75
N ASN A 288 14.31 14.18 -31.69
CA ASN A 288 15.13 15.22 -32.34
C ASN A 288 16.44 14.74 -33.02
N ALA A 289 16.58 13.46 -33.38
CA ALA A 289 17.83 12.90 -33.89
C ALA A 289 17.66 12.13 -35.21
N PRO A 290 17.56 12.82 -36.37
CA PRO A 290 17.59 12.14 -37.66
C PRO A 290 18.94 11.42 -37.84
N ASN A 291 18.92 10.19 -38.35
CA ASN A 291 20.11 9.32 -38.48
C ASN A 291 20.79 8.95 -37.14
N ALA A 292 19.99 8.76 -36.09
CA ALA A 292 20.46 8.32 -34.78
C ALA A 292 21.13 6.94 -34.80
N GLU A 293 22.26 6.83 -34.11
CA GLU A 293 22.85 5.57 -33.66
C GLU A 293 22.80 5.53 -32.13
N VAL A 294 22.39 4.41 -31.53
CA VAL A 294 22.34 4.24 -30.08
C VAL A 294 23.17 3.03 -29.67
N ASP A 295 24.19 3.26 -28.86
CA ASP A 295 24.99 2.23 -28.20
C ASP A 295 24.48 2.03 -26.77
N ILE A 296 24.19 0.78 -26.39
CA ILE A 296 23.72 0.42 -25.05
C ILE A 296 24.78 -0.45 -24.38
N ALA A 297 25.14 -0.14 -23.14
CA ALA A 297 26.10 -0.90 -22.35
C ALA A 297 25.53 -1.24 -20.96
N LEU A 298 25.72 -2.48 -20.51
CA LEU A 298 25.42 -2.98 -19.17
C LEU A 298 26.73 -3.09 -18.38
N ASN A 299 26.85 -2.34 -17.28
CA ASN A 299 28.10 -2.19 -16.51
C ASN A 299 29.33 -1.88 -17.40
N GLY A 300 29.12 -1.04 -18.43
CA GLY A 300 30.16 -0.66 -19.40
C GLY A 300 30.46 -1.70 -20.49
N VAL A 301 29.73 -2.83 -20.53
CA VAL A 301 29.89 -3.89 -21.54
C VAL A 301 28.73 -3.86 -22.53
N GLY A 302 29.00 -3.82 -23.82
CA GLY A 302 27.96 -3.87 -24.86
C GLY A 302 27.27 -5.24 -24.99
N PRO A 303 26.10 -5.33 -25.65
CA PRO A 303 25.32 -6.56 -25.79
C PRO A 303 26.06 -7.63 -26.61
N ALA A 304 25.76 -8.90 -26.32
CA ALA A 304 26.38 -10.06 -26.99
C ALA A 304 25.95 -10.20 -28.47
N THR A 305 24.73 -9.78 -28.79
CA THR A 305 24.16 -9.73 -30.15
C THR A 305 23.55 -8.35 -30.39
N THR A 306 24.09 -7.62 -31.36
CA THR A 306 23.54 -6.33 -31.78
C THR A 306 22.26 -6.59 -32.59
N ARG A 307 21.11 -6.63 -31.93
CA ARG A 307 19.81 -6.51 -32.61
C ARG A 307 19.17 -5.18 -32.25
N THR A 308 19.78 -4.10 -32.74
CA THR A 308 19.15 -2.79 -32.79
C THR A 308 18.12 -2.80 -33.90
N ASP A 309 16.98 -3.46 -33.66
CA ASP A 309 15.82 -3.30 -34.53
C ASP A 309 15.37 -1.84 -34.36
N HIS A 310 15.61 -1.04 -35.39
CA HIS A 310 15.19 0.34 -35.45
C HIS A 310 13.86 0.43 -36.20
N ASP A 311 12.79 0.75 -35.47
CA ASP A 311 11.53 1.21 -36.09
C ASP A 311 11.28 2.66 -35.66
N GLY A 312 11.56 3.59 -36.59
CA GLY A 312 11.39 5.02 -36.36
C GLY A 312 12.29 5.59 -35.26
N ASN A 313 11.81 5.61 -34.02
CA ASN A 313 12.47 6.26 -32.89
C ASN A 313 12.80 5.28 -31.76
N THR A 314 12.70 3.97 -32.01
CA THR A 314 12.84 2.92 -30.98
C THR A 314 14.06 2.05 -31.25
N PHE A 315 14.84 1.78 -30.20
CA PHE A 315 16.06 0.98 -30.21
C PHE A 315 15.94 -0.12 -29.17
N THR A 316 16.36 -1.35 -29.49
CA THR A 316 16.34 -2.48 -28.57
C THR A 316 17.71 -3.15 -28.49
N ALA A 317 18.11 -3.66 -27.33
CA ALA A 317 19.30 -4.47 -27.12
C ALA A 317 18.98 -5.68 -26.24
N GLN A 318 19.77 -6.74 -26.35
CA GLN A 318 19.64 -7.94 -25.53
C GLN A 318 20.99 -8.33 -24.92
N PHE A 319 20.97 -8.60 -23.62
CA PHE A 319 22.10 -9.10 -22.84
C PHE A 319 21.77 -10.51 -22.37
N ASP A 320 22.63 -11.48 -22.71
CA ASP A 320 22.43 -12.89 -22.36
C ASP A 320 23.80 -13.58 -22.15
N PRO A 321 24.03 -14.26 -21.01
CA PRO A 321 23.21 -14.28 -19.79
C PRO A 321 23.52 -13.08 -18.86
N VAL A 322 22.58 -12.71 -17.99
CA VAL A 322 22.77 -11.76 -16.88
C VAL A 322 22.47 -12.48 -15.56
N ASP A 323 23.38 -12.37 -14.58
CA ASP A 323 23.25 -13.03 -13.27
C ASP A 323 22.43 -12.16 -12.28
N THR A 324 22.05 -12.71 -11.13
CA THR A 324 21.43 -11.92 -10.05
C THR A 324 22.39 -10.90 -9.45
N GLY A 325 21.90 -9.71 -9.12
CA GLY A 325 22.68 -8.63 -8.56
C GLY A 325 22.26 -7.26 -9.07
N ASP A 326 23.11 -6.26 -8.85
CA ASP A 326 22.86 -4.87 -9.20
C ASP A 326 23.59 -4.47 -10.49
N TYR A 327 22.90 -3.70 -11.33
CA TYR A 327 23.40 -3.28 -12.63
C TYR A 327 23.13 -1.81 -12.92
N GLU A 328 23.94 -1.29 -13.83
CA GLU A 328 23.80 0.01 -14.48
C GLU A 328 23.74 -0.19 -16.00
N LEU A 329 22.83 0.53 -16.65
CA LEU A 329 22.71 0.62 -18.10
C LEU A 329 23.05 2.04 -18.56
N VAL A 330 23.77 2.15 -19.66
CA VAL A 330 24.06 3.43 -20.30
C VAL A 330 23.67 3.35 -21.77
N ALA A 331 22.76 4.22 -22.21
CA ALA A 331 22.45 4.44 -23.61
C ALA A 331 23.15 5.71 -24.10
N THR A 332 23.93 5.59 -25.16
CA THR A 332 24.67 6.70 -25.78
C THR A 332 24.14 6.94 -27.19
N LEU A 333 23.54 8.10 -27.41
CA LEU A 333 23.05 8.55 -28.70
C LEU A 333 24.13 9.33 -29.45
N SER A 334 24.40 8.88 -30.66
CA SER A 334 25.26 9.57 -31.63
C SER A 334 24.47 10.00 -32.86
N VAL A 335 24.78 11.18 -33.39
CA VAL A 335 24.28 11.68 -34.67
C VAL A 335 25.48 12.01 -35.54
N ASP A 336 25.53 11.45 -36.75
CA ASP A 336 26.66 11.59 -37.68
C ASP A 336 28.03 11.26 -37.02
N GLY A 337 28.05 10.26 -36.14
CA GLY A 337 29.24 9.81 -35.41
C GLY A 337 29.68 10.71 -34.24
N THR A 338 28.88 11.70 -33.85
CA THR A 338 29.12 12.57 -32.68
C THR A 338 28.12 12.23 -31.58
N VAL A 339 28.60 11.97 -30.36
CA VAL A 339 27.73 11.77 -29.19
C VAL A 339 27.00 13.07 -28.86
N VAL A 340 25.67 13.02 -28.81
CA VAL A 340 24.79 14.18 -28.55
C VAL A 340 23.94 14.03 -27.30
N SER A 341 23.70 12.81 -26.82
CA SER A 341 22.96 12.54 -25.58
C SER A 341 23.41 11.23 -24.95
N THR A 342 23.28 11.15 -23.63
CA THR A 342 23.48 9.91 -22.86
C THR A 342 22.38 9.83 -21.80
N HIS A 343 21.87 8.63 -21.55
CA HIS A 343 21.02 8.34 -20.40
C HIS A 343 21.57 7.13 -19.66
N THR A 344 21.78 7.29 -18.36
CA THR A 344 22.16 6.23 -17.43
C THR A 344 20.96 5.80 -16.62
N VAL A 345 20.69 4.49 -16.60
CA VAL A 345 19.77 3.86 -15.67
C VAL A 345 20.58 3.08 -14.64
N SER A 346 20.50 3.48 -13.38
CA SER A 346 21.26 2.89 -12.27
C SER A 346 20.33 2.11 -11.33
N ASN A 347 20.95 1.40 -10.39
CA ASN A 347 20.26 0.66 -9.33
C ASN A 347 19.26 -0.38 -9.86
N ILE A 348 19.55 -0.99 -11.01
CA ILE A 348 18.71 -2.05 -11.60
C ILE A 348 19.01 -3.34 -10.85
N GLY A 349 18.04 -3.82 -10.09
CA GLY A 349 18.15 -5.09 -9.38
C GLY A 349 17.71 -6.25 -10.27
N VAL A 350 18.51 -7.31 -10.30
CA VAL A 350 18.13 -8.64 -10.78
C VAL A 350 17.95 -9.55 -9.58
N GLY A 351 16.71 -9.85 -9.24
CA GLY A 351 16.39 -10.69 -8.10
C GLY A 351 14.91 -11.06 -8.06
N ARG A 352 14.25 -10.88 -6.90
CA ARG A 352 12.88 -11.36 -6.69
C ARG A 352 11.85 -10.25 -6.69
N HIS A 353 10.66 -10.57 -7.16
CA HIS A 353 9.60 -9.61 -7.37
C HIS A 353 8.25 -10.20 -6.96
N TYR A 354 7.62 -9.60 -5.95
CA TYR A 354 6.30 -10.00 -5.46
C TYR A 354 5.27 -8.90 -5.63
N ILE A 355 4.00 -9.32 -5.76
CA ILE A 355 2.85 -8.42 -5.71
C ILE A 355 2.03 -8.75 -4.47
N SER A 356 1.81 -7.77 -3.60
CA SER A 356 0.89 -7.91 -2.47
C SER A 356 -0.48 -7.33 -2.83
N ILE A 357 -1.53 -8.11 -2.59
CA ILE A 357 -2.93 -7.74 -2.85
C ILE A 357 -3.72 -7.96 -1.57
N GLY A 358 -4.54 -6.97 -1.20
CA GLY A 358 -5.41 -7.10 -0.06
C GLY A 358 -6.17 -5.83 0.25
N ASP A 359 -6.71 -5.80 1.47
CA ASP A 359 -7.54 -4.69 1.93
C ASP A 359 -6.74 -3.62 2.69
N GLY A 360 -7.41 -2.86 3.57
CA GLY A 360 -6.79 -1.80 4.36
C GLY A 360 -5.64 -2.30 5.25
N VAL A 361 -5.64 -3.57 5.62
CA VAL A 361 -4.53 -4.20 6.34
C VAL A 361 -3.28 -4.24 5.44
N THR A 362 -3.37 -4.83 4.26
CA THR A 362 -2.24 -4.90 3.32
C THR A 362 -1.80 -3.50 2.86
N ALA A 363 -2.73 -2.55 2.81
CA ALA A 363 -2.45 -1.15 2.47
C ALA A 363 -1.74 -0.35 3.58
N GLY A 364 -1.31 -0.98 4.69
CA GLY A 364 -0.56 -0.32 5.76
C GLY A 364 -1.41 0.54 6.68
N SER A 365 -2.72 0.34 6.74
CA SER A 365 -3.54 1.17 7.62
C SER A 365 -3.20 0.92 9.09
N GLY A 366 -2.96 2.01 9.83
CA GLY A 366 -2.53 1.95 11.23
C GLY A 366 -1.01 1.95 11.39
N ASP A 367 -0.27 1.88 10.29
CA ASP A 367 1.15 2.14 10.27
C ASP A 367 1.44 3.65 10.23
N GLU A 368 2.08 4.16 11.27
CA GLU A 368 2.47 5.57 11.42
C GLU A 368 3.99 5.73 11.59
N TYR A 369 4.77 4.65 11.43
CA TYR A 369 6.22 4.67 11.58
C TYR A 369 6.85 4.88 10.21
N MET A 370 7.67 5.92 10.07
CA MET A 370 8.21 6.32 8.78
C MET A 370 9.63 5.82 8.55
N ALA A 371 10.37 5.49 9.60
CA ALA A 371 11.76 5.06 9.46
C ALA A 371 11.93 3.70 8.75
N ASP A 372 10.88 2.90 8.57
CA ASP A 372 10.90 1.62 7.83
C ASP A 372 10.22 1.67 6.45
N ASN A 373 9.81 2.87 6.02
CA ASN A 373 9.14 3.09 4.74
C ASN A 373 10.04 3.00 3.51
N VAL A 374 11.37 3.04 3.71
CA VAL A 374 12.37 3.09 2.64
C VAL A 374 13.31 1.90 2.76
N THR A 375 13.48 1.13 1.68
CA THR A 375 14.48 0.05 1.66
C THR A 375 15.89 0.63 1.64
N ALA A 376 16.85 -0.09 2.24
CA ALA A 376 18.24 0.38 2.31
C ALA A 376 18.91 0.56 0.93
N ASP A 377 18.41 -0.11 -0.10
CA ASP A 377 18.86 0.02 -1.49
C ASP A 377 18.14 1.13 -2.28
N GLY A 378 17.19 1.84 -1.65
CA GLY A 378 16.46 2.96 -2.24
C GLY A 378 15.43 2.58 -3.31
N ARG A 379 15.18 1.28 -3.55
CA ARG A 379 14.25 0.80 -4.60
C ARG A 379 12.80 0.85 -4.20
N MET A 380 12.52 0.99 -2.90
CA MET A 380 11.17 1.09 -2.39
C MET A 380 11.03 2.28 -1.46
N MET A 381 9.94 3.03 -1.64
CA MET A 381 9.51 4.09 -0.73
C MET A 381 7.99 4.11 -0.71
N ALA A 382 7.38 3.70 0.40
CA ALA A 382 5.93 3.76 0.61
C ALA A 382 5.60 4.30 2.00
N THR A 383 4.53 5.07 2.21
CA THR A 383 4.10 5.48 3.56
C THR A 383 3.25 4.39 4.20
N GLY A 384 3.92 3.46 4.87
CA GLY A 384 3.36 2.37 5.67
C GLY A 384 3.24 1.04 4.94
N GLY A 385 2.92 0.01 5.73
CA GLY A 385 2.66 -1.34 5.25
C GLY A 385 3.86 -2.27 5.38
N MET A 386 3.61 -3.56 5.16
CA MET A 386 4.61 -4.61 5.37
C MET A 386 5.66 -4.71 4.25
N GLN A 387 5.47 -4.03 3.12
CA GLN A 387 6.17 -4.30 1.87
C GLN A 387 7.65 -3.93 1.92
N ALA A 388 8.00 -2.75 2.42
CA ALA A 388 9.39 -2.32 2.56
C ALA A 388 10.16 -3.17 3.59
N ASN A 389 9.50 -3.50 4.72
CA ASN A 389 10.02 -4.43 5.72
C ASN A 389 10.28 -5.82 5.13
N LEU A 390 9.31 -6.38 4.40
CA LEU A 390 9.43 -7.68 3.74
C LEU A 390 10.57 -7.70 2.72
N ALA A 391 10.63 -6.70 1.83
CA ALA A 391 11.67 -6.57 0.82
C ALA A 391 13.07 -6.46 1.44
N THR A 392 13.20 -5.67 2.52
CA THR A 392 14.46 -5.54 3.27
C THR A 392 14.90 -6.87 3.87
N SER A 393 14.00 -7.56 4.59
CA SER A 393 14.32 -8.85 5.22
C SER A 393 14.68 -9.92 4.19
N LEU A 394 13.93 -10.02 3.09
CA LEU A 394 14.21 -10.99 2.02
C LEU A 394 15.52 -10.68 1.29
N SER A 395 15.77 -9.42 0.95
CA SER A 395 17.00 -9.03 0.26
C SER A 395 18.23 -9.37 1.10
N ALA A 396 18.17 -9.10 2.41
CA ALA A 396 19.23 -9.46 3.35
C ALA A 396 19.41 -10.98 3.50
N ALA A 397 18.31 -11.74 3.57
CA ALA A 397 18.35 -13.19 3.76
C ALA A 397 18.83 -13.95 2.53
N GLU A 398 18.43 -13.51 1.34
CA GLU A 398 18.71 -14.19 0.08
C GLU A 398 19.97 -13.66 -0.63
N GLY A 399 20.42 -12.45 -0.30
CA GLY A 399 21.57 -11.82 -0.95
C GLY A 399 21.31 -11.38 -2.39
N VAL A 400 20.03 -11.12 -2.72
CA VAL A 400 19.59 -10.62 -4.03
C VAL A 400 18.63 -9.46 -3.83
N PRO A 401 18.51 -8.51 -4.78
CA PRO A 401 17.49 -7.46 -4.72
C PRO A 401 16.08 -8.05 -4.68
N VAL A 402 15.23 -7.54 -3.79
CA VAL A 402 13.82 -7.94 -3.71
C VAL A 402 12.92 -6.72 -3.74
N THR A 403 11.85 -6.76 -4.54
CA THR A 403 10.77 -5.77 -4.49
C THR A 403 9.43 -6.42 -4.16
N VAL A 404 8.60 -5.69 -3.42
CA VAL A 404 7.23 -6.10 -3.10
C VAL A 404 6.30 -4.94 -3.40
N PHE A 405 5.47 -5.07 -4.43
CA PHE A 405 4.53 -4.01 -4.78
C PHE A 405 3.28 -4.03 -3.90
N ASN A 406 2.78 -2.85 -3.56
CA ASN A 406 1.53 -2.68 -2.83
C ASN A 406 0.38 -2.38 -3.80
N GLU A 407 -0.43 -3.40 -4.11
CA GLU A 407 -1.66 -3.27 -4.91
C GLU A 407 -2.91 -3.37 -4.03
N ALA A 408 -2.75 -3.11 -2.72
CA ALA A 408 -3.85 -3.16 -1.79
C ALA A 408 -4.78 -1.95 -1.95
N ILE A 409 -6.08 -2.22 -1.83
CA ILE A 409 -7.11 -1.21 -1.88
C ILE A 409 -7.84 -1.22 -0.54
N PRO A 410 -7.87 -0.12 0.21
CA PRO A 410 -8.69 -0.06 1.42
C PRO A 410 -10.12 -0.49 1.11
N SER A 411 -10.71 -1.35 1.93
CA SER A 411 -12.04 -1.91 1.71
C SER A 411 -12.18 -2.84 0.49
N LEU A 412 -11.08 -3.39 -0.05
CA LEU A 412 -11.15 -4.46 -1.05
C LEU A 412 -11.77 -5.72 -0.45
N SER A 413 -12.90 -6.15 -0.98
CA SER A 413 -13.50 -7.46 -0.65
C SER A 413 -12.92 -8.59 -1.51
N SER A 414 -13.08 -9.84 -1.06
CA SER A 414 -12.77 -11.02 -1.88
C SER A 414 -13.52 -11.04 -3.20
N ALA A 415 -14.77 -10.55 -3.23
CA ALA A 415 -15.58 -10.47 -4.44
C ALA A 415 -14.94 -9.55 -5.49
N GLU A 416 -14.52 -8.36 -5.09
CA GLU A 416 -13.87 -7.37 -5.96
C GLU A 416 -12.48 -7.81 -6.39
N ALA A 417 -11.67 -8.32 -5.45
CA ALA A 417 -10.34 -8.85 -5.74
C ALA A 417 -10.40 -9.96 -6.79
N SER A 418 -11.43 -10.81 -6.71
CA SER A 418 -11.58 -11.91 -7.66
C SER A 418 -11.90 -11.43 -9.08
N HIS A 419 -12.47 -10.24 -9.28
CA HIS A 419 -13.00 -9.78 -10.57
C HIS A 419 -11.96 -9.86 -11.72
N ALA A 420 -12.37 -10.36 -12.90
CA ALA A 420 -11.45 -10.63 -14.01
C ALA A 420 -10.61 -9.41 -14.41
N ASN A 421 -11.25 -8.25 -14.59
CA ASN A 421 -10.54 -7.01 -14.89
C ASN A 421 -9.52 -6.63 -13.80
N PHE A 422 -9.84 -6.84 -12.52
CA PHE A 422 -8.90 -6.52 -11.44
C PHE A 422 -7.63 -7.36 -11.55
N VAL A 423 -7.78 -8.68 -11.63
CA VAL A 423 -6.65 -9.61 -11.76
C VAL A 423 -5.85 -9.31 -13.03
N ASN A 424 -6.51 -9.14 -14.17
CA ASN A 424 -5.83 -8.89 -15.44
C ASN A 424 -5.01 -7.60 -15.41
N TYR A 425 -5.58 -6.50 -14.90
CA TYR A 425 -4.90 -5.21 -14.86
C TYR A 425 -3.75 -5.16 -13.86
N VAL A 426 -3.92 -5.75 -12.67
CA VAL A 426 -2.83 -5.85 -11.69
C VAL A 426 -1.70 -6.69 -12.26
N LEU A 427 -1.99 -7.89 -12.76
CA LEU A 427 -0.93 -8.78 -13.25
C LEU A 427 -0.25 -8.20 -14.50
N SER A 428 -0.99 -7.59 -15.43
CA SER A 428 -0.39 -7.02 -16.65
C SER A 428 0.55 -5.84 -16.37
N ARG A 429 0.45 -5.18 -15.21
CA ARG A 429 1.36 -4.09 -14.81
C ARG A 429 2.79 -4.58 -14.55
N TYR A 430 2.95 -5.87 -14.26
CA TYR A 430 4.19 -6.49 -13.84
C TYR A 430 4.63 -7.62 -14.80
N THR A 431 4.12 -7.59 -16.02
CA THR A 431 4.51 -8.51 -17.10
C THR A 431 5.46 -7.83 -18.08
N ASP A 432 6.39 -8.60 -18.65
CA ASP A 432 7.33 -8.11 -19.66
C ASP A 432 6.59 -7.52 -20.89
N PRO A 433 6.66 -6.18 -21.11
CA PRO A 433 5.97 -5.52 -22.21
C PRO A 433 6.56 -5.86 -23.59
N LEU A 434 7.69 -6.57 -23.64
CA LEU A 434 8.40 -6.93 -24.88
C LEU A 434 8.02 -8.32 -25.40
N ARG A 435 7.25 -9.11 -24.64
CA ARG A 435 6.84 -10.48 -25.01
C ARG A 435 5.40 -10.55 -25.47
N ALA A 436 5.20 -10.24 -26.75
CA ALA A 436 3.89 -10.15 -27.40
C ALA A 436 3.13 -11.49 -27.59
N THR A 437 3.65 -12.66 -27.20
CA THR A 437 2.99 -13.95 -27.50
C THR A 437 2.16 -14.55 -26.37
N ASP A 438 2.32 -14.08 -25.11
CA ASP A 438 1.44 -14.33 -23.96
C ASP A 438 1.92 -13.46 -22.77
N PRO A 439 1.42 -12.22 -22.62
CA PRO A 439 1.94 -11.27 -21.63
C PRO A 439 1.91 -11.84 -20.21
N LEU A 440 0.86 -12.58 -19.87
CA LEU A 440 0.60 -13.03 -18.50
C LEU A 440 1.38 -14.32 -18.15
N ARG A 441 1.65 -15.23 -19.11
CA ARG A 441 2.44 -16.45 -18.83
C ARG A 441 3.95 -16.23 -18.73
N ASN A 442 4.46 -15.10 -19.24
CA ASN A 442 5.90 -14.82 -19.30
C ASN A 442 6.39 -13.78 -18.28
N GLY A 443 5.51 -13.24 -17.43
CA GLY A 443 5.85 -12.05 -16.64
C GLY A 443 6.93 -12.22 -15.55
N ASP A 444 7.19 -11.10 -14.89
CA ASP A 444 8.39 -10.89 -14.10
C ASP A 444 8.15 -11.01 -12.58
N VAL A 445 7.29 -11.94 -12.14
CA VAL A 445 6.78 -11.98 -10.76
C VAL A 445 7.04 -13.37 -10.17
N ASP A 446 7.61 -13.46 -8.98
CA ASP A 446 7.84 -14.70 -8.23
C ASP A 446 6.56 -15.29 -7.62
N GLY A 447 5.63 -14.43 -7.20
CA GLY A 447 4.37 -14.87 -6.60
C GLY A 447 3.45 -13.71 -6.21
N VAL A 448 2.19 -14.06 -5.96
CA VAL A 448 1.18 -13.15 -5.41
C VAL A 448 1.02 -13.42 -3.92
N LEU A 449 1.13 -12.38 -3.10
CA LEU A 449 0.91 -12.42 -1.66
C LEU A 449 -0.49 -11.86 -1.37
N LEU A 450 -1.43 -12.73 -1.04
CA LEU A 450 -2.84 -12.40 -0.83
C LEU A 450 -3.17 -12.34 0.67
N LEU A 451 -3.77 -11.24 1.10
CA LEU A 451 -4.36 -11.10 2.43
C LEU A 451 -5.71 -10.41 2.32
N LEU A 452 -6.78 -11.16 2.57
CA LEU A 452 -8.16 -10.73 2.50
C LEU A 452 -8.90 -11.19 3.77
N GLY A 453 -10.11 -10.66 3.97
CA GLY A 453 -11.01 -11.11 5.04
C GLY A 453 -11.40 -10.02 6.03
N ALA A 454 -10.60 -8.96 6.23
CA ALA A 454 -10.94 -7.90 7.19
C ALA A 454 -12.11 -7.03 6.68
N THR A 455 -12.14 -6.78 5.37
CA THR A 455 -13.31 -6.18 4.70
C THR A 455 -14.49 -7.15 4.67
N ASP A 456 -14.27 -8.40 4.26
CA ASP A 456 -15.33 -9.41 4.11
C ASP A 456 -16.07 -9.67 5.42
N VAL A 457 -15.36 -9.77 6.56
CA VAL A 457 -15.99 -9.88 7.89
C VAL A 457 -16.76 -8.61 8.25
N GLY A 458 -16.28 -7.44 7.84
CA GLY A 458 -17.00 -6.17 8.01
C GLY A 458 -18.32 -6.15 7.24
N ASN A 459 -18.38 -6.84 6.11
CA ASN A 459 -19.58 -7.00 5.28
C ASN A 459 -20.40 -8.24 5.64
N HIS A 460 -20.00 -9.01 6.65
CA HIS A 460 -20.64 -10.27 7.05
C HIS A 460 -20.79 -11.26 5.86
N LEU A 461 -19.79 -11.31 4.97
CA LEU A 461 -19.82 -12.21 3.82
C LEU A 461 -19.82 -13.67 4.29
N SER A 462 -20.64 -14.54 3.69
CA SER A 462 -20.68 -15.93 4.11
C SER A 462 -19.34 -16.63 3.85
N PRO A 463 -18.90 -17.58 4.70
CA PRO A 463 -17.67 -18.35 4.45
C PRO A 463 -17.65 -19.08 3.11
N ALA A 464 -18.81 -19.55 2.64
CA ALA A 464 -18.92 -20.21 1.34
C ALA A 464 -18.71 -19.24 0.18
N ASP A 465 -19.23 -18.01 0.26
CA ASP A 465 -19.01 -16.99 -0.77
C ASP A 465 -17.56 -16.50 -0.75
N PHE A 466 -16.97 -16.34 0.42
CA PHE A 466 -15.54 -16.04 0.57
C PHE A 466 -14.66 -17.13 -0.09
N GLU A 467 -14.90 -18.41 0.21
CA GLU A 467 -14.20 -19.54 -0.42
C GLU A 467 -14.33 -19.50 -1.94
N ALA A 468 -15.55 -19.30 -2.46
CA ALA A 468 -15.81 -19.23 -3.90
C ALA A 468 -15.08 -18.07 -4.58
N ASN A 469 -15.04 -16.89 -3.93
CA ASN A 469 -14.35 -15.71 -4.45
C ASN A 469 -12.83 -15.92 -4.46
N VAL A 470 -12.25 -16.43 -3.37
CA VAL A 470 -10.80 -16.70 -3.29
C VAL A 470 -10.39 -17.79 -4.27
N GLN A 471 -11.16 -18.88 -4.39
CA GLN A 471 -10.90 -19.91 -5.40
C GLN A 471 -10.99 -19.34 -6.83
N THR A 472 -11.91 -18.40 -7.07
CA THR A 472 -12.02 -17.70 -8.36
C THR A 472 -10.80 -16.82 -8.62
N PHE A 473 -10.28 -16.13 -7.60
CA PHE A 473 -9.02 -15.39 -7.69
C PHE A 473 -7.86 -16.32 -8.03
N VAL A 474 -7.69 -17.43 -7.28
CA VAL A 474 -6.66 -18.46 -7.53
C VAL A 474 -6.78 -19.03 -8.94
N ASN A 475 -8.00 -19.28 -9.43
CA ASN A 475 -8.18 -19.76 -10.79
C ASN A 475 -7.63 -18.80 -11.84
N ARG A 476 -7.76 -17.48 -11.62
CA ARG A 476 -7.32 -16.43 -12.55
C ARG A 476 -5.84 -16.11 -12.39
N ALA A 477 -5.38 -15.83 -11.18
CA ALA A 477 -3.99 -15.48 -10.91
C ALA A 477 -3.05 -16.70 -11.01
N GLY A 478 -3.52 -17.86 -10.55
CA GLY A 478 -2.82 -19.14 -10.59
C GLY A 478 -2.47 -19.63 -11.99
N GLU A 479 -3.18 -19.19 -13.04
CA GLU A 479 -2.78 -19.47 -14.43
C GLU A 479 -1.39 -18.91 -14.76
N TYR A 480 -0.96 -17.92 -14.00
CA TYR A 480 0.25 -17.17 -14.23
C TYR A 480 1.26 -17.40 -13.10
N ARG A 481 0.83 -17.32 -11.83
CA ARG A 481 1.74 -17.33 -10.67
C ARG A 481 1.22 -18.10 -9.48
N ASP A 482 2.14 -18.54 -8.64
CA ASP A 482 1.81 -19.10 -7.33
C ASP A 482 1.12 -18.04 -6.47
N VAL A 483 0.03 -18.43 -5.82
CA VAL A 483 -0.77 -17.56 -4.95
C VAL A 483 -0.57 -18.02 -3.51
N HIS A 484 0.12 -17.20 -2.72
CA HIS A 484 0.33 -17.43 -1.29
C HIS A 484 -0.72 -16.64 -0.51
N ILE A 485 -1.54 -17.32 0.29
CA ILE A 485 -2.70 -16.74 0.95
C ILE A 485 -2.50 -16.78 2.46
N ALA A 486 -2.21 -15.64 3.07
CA ALA A 486 -2.13 -15.55 4.53
C ALA A 486 -3.50 -15.79 5.16
N THR A 487 -3.50 -16.35 6.37
CA THR A 487 -4.74 -16.42 7.17
C THR A 487 -5.23 -15.01 7.49
N ALA A 488 -6.55 -14.83 7.44
CA ALA A 488 -7.21 -13.62 7.89
C ALA A 488 -6.96 -13.43 9.40
N MET A 489 -6.54 -12.24 9.79
CA MET A 489 -6.26 -11.89 11.18
C MET A 489 -7.55 -11.85 12.03
N PRO A 490 -7.48 -12.10 13.35
CA PRO A 490 -8.64 -11.94 14.22
C PRO A 490 -9.12 -10.49 14.24
N VAL A 491 -10.40 -10.32 14.53
CA VAL A 491 -10.93 -9.07 15.06
C VAL A 491 -10.70 -9.06 16.57
N ILE A 492 -10.05 -8.02 17.09
CA ILE A 492 -9.78 -7.91 18.52
C ILE A 492 -10.92 -7.16 19.22
N PRO A 493 -11.57 -7.73 20.25
CA PRO A 493 -12.57 -7.01 21.04
C PRO A 493 -12.03 -5.68 21.59
N ALA A 494 -12.87 -4.64 21.56
CA ALA A 494 -12.45 -3.32 22.06
C ALA A 494 -12.23 -3.31 23.59
N GLU A 495 -13.02 -4.12 24.29
CA GLU A 495 -13.02 -4.30 25.74
C GLU A 495 -13.21 -5.78 26.10
N GLY A 496 -12.97 -6.12 27.36
CA GLY A 496 -13.20 -7.47 27.89
C GLY A 496 -11.94 -8.32 28.02
N ASP A 497 -12.11 -9.63 28.11
CA ASP A 497 -11.01 -10.59 28.16
C ASP A 497 -10.36 -10.73 26.77
N LEU A 498 -9.05 -10.51 26.70
CA LEU A 498 -8.25 -10.73 25.48
C LEU A 498 -7.40 -12.00 25.57
N SER A 499 -7.77 -12.94 26.44
CA SER A 499 -7.19 -14.27 26.41
C SER A 499 -7.39 -14.90 25.02
N PRO A 500 -6.47 -15.78 24.58
CA PRO A 500 -6.60 -16.37 23.25
C PRO A 500 -7.91 -17.13 23.04
N ALA A 501 -8.46 -17.76 24.10
CA ALA A 501 -9.76 -18.42 24.06
C ALA A 501 -10.92 -17.42 23.92
N ALA A 502 -10.85 -16.25 24.55
CA ALA A 502 -11.85 -15.21 24.42
C ALA A 502 -11.86 -14.63 22.99
N ILE A 503 -10.67 -14.36 22.43
CA ILE A 503 -10.50 -13.91 21.04
C ILE A 503 -11.09 -14.95 20.07
N ASP A 504 -10.78 -16.24 20.24
CA ASP A 504 -11.33 -17.29 19.39
C ASP A 504 -12.86 -17.37 19.45
N SER A 505 -13.43 -17.18 20.63
CA SER A 505 -14.88 -17.24 20.84
C SER A 505 -15.62 -15.95 20.48
N PHE A 506 -14.90 -14.88 20.14
CA PHE A 506 -15.51 -13.61 19.75
C PHE A 506 -16.35 -13.83 18.50
N GLY A 507 -17.59 -13.32 18.49
CA GLY A 507 -18.60 -13.68 17.48
C GLY A 507 -18.11 -13.53 16.04
N LEU A 508 -17.43 -12.40 15.73
CA LEU A 508 -16.87 -12.18 14.39
C LEU A 508 -15.77 -13.19 14.02
N ASN A 509 -14.98 -13.64 15.00
CA ASN A 509 -13.91 -14.60 14.76
C ASN A 509 -14.45 -16.02 14.58
N ALA A 510 -15.33 -16.45 15.48
CA ALA A 510 -15.92 -17.79 15.46
C ALA A 510 -16.84 -18.00 14.26
N GLU A 511 -17.61 -16.98 13.86
CA GLU A 511 -18.60 -17.07 12.78
C GLU A 511 -18.00 -16.84 11.38
N TYR A 512 -16.97 -16.00 11.25
CA TYR A 512 -16.43 -15.61 9.94
C TYR A 512 -14.94 -15.90 9.78
N ILE A 513 -14.06 -15.33 10.62
CA ILE A 513 -12.60 -15.40 10.40
C ILE A 513 -12.06 -16.84 10.45
N GLN A 514 -12.46 -17.63 11.44
CA GLN A 514 -12.01 -19.02 11.54
C GLN A 514 -12.51 -19.86 10.35
N PRO A 515 -13.81 -19.80 9.97
CA PRO A 515 -14.27 -20.41 8.72
C PRO A 515 -13.58 -19.91 7.45
N TYR A 516 -13.24 -18.62 7.34
CA TYR A 516 -12.45 -18.10 6.21
C TYR A 516 -11.05 -18.75 6.17
N ASN A 517 -10.41 -18.91 7.33
CA ASN A 517 -9.11 -19.56 7.44
C ASN A 517 -9.17 -21.06 7.10
N ASP A 518 -10.27 -21.74 7.43
CA ASP A 518 -10.51 -23.11 6.99
C ASP A 518 -10.75 -23.20 5.47
N ALA A 519 -11.47 -22.23 4.89
CA ALA A 519 -11.62 -22.12 3.43
C ALA A 519 -10.27 -21.91 2.72
N ILE A 520 -9.39 -21.05 3.24
CA ILE A 520 -8.04 -20.84 2.69
C ILE A 520 -7.24 -22.16 2.69
N ARG A 521 -7.28 -22.92 3.79
CA ARG A 521 -6.63 -24.23 3.88
C ARG A 521 -7.25 -25.25 2.93
N SER A 522 -8.58 -25.24 2.77
CA SER A 522 -9.32 -26.09 1.82
C SER A 522 -8.87 -25.84 0.38
N ILE A 523 -8.80 -24.57 -0.04
CA ILE A 523 -8.35 -24.14 -1.37
C ILE A 523 -6.91 -24.60 -1.62
N ALA A 524 -5.98 -24.32 -0.71
CA ALA A 524 -4.57 -24.72 -0.86
C ALA A 524 -4.38 -26.24 -0.86
N ALA A 525 -5.24 -27.00 -0.18
CA ALA A 525 -5.22 -28.46 -0.24
C ALA A 525 -5.78 -29.02 -1.56
N GLY A 526 -6.68 -28.28 -2.22
CA GLY A 526 -7.38 -28.67 -3.45
C GLY A 526 -6.74 -28.17 -4.75
N ASP A 527 -5.94 -27.11 -4.71
CA ASP A 527 -5.35 -26.45 -5.87
C ASP A 527 -3.83 -26.29 -5.70
N THR A 528 -3.05 -26.91 -6.59
CA THR A 528 -1.58 -26.90 -6.52
C THR A 528 -0.94 -25.54 -6.79
N ARG A 529 -1.73 -24.55 -7.21
CA ARG A 529 -1.30 -23.16 -7.47
C ARG A 529 -1.48 -22.26 -6.25
N ALA A 530 -2.18 -22.74 -5.22
CA ALA A 530 -2.46 -22.00 -4.00
C ALA A 530 -1.69 -22.59 -2.82
N PHE A 531 -1.13 -21.71 -2.00
CA PHE A 531 -0.37 -22.08 -0.82
C PHE A 531 -0.92 -21.33 0.39
N VAL A 532 -1.01 -22.01 1.53
CA VAL A 532 -1.26 -21.33 2.81
C VAL A 532 -0.01 -20.52 3.13
N GLY A 533 -0.18 -19.21 3.25
CA GLY A 533 0.83 -18.24 3.68
C GLY A 533 1.03 -18.26 5.20
N PRO A 534 1.61 -17.20 5.78
CA PRO A 534 1.81 -17.12 7.22
C PRO A 534 0.50 -17.17 8.01
N ASP A 535 0.56 -17.79 9.21
CA ASP A 535 -0.55 -17.81 10.17
C ASP A 535 -0.61 -16.49 10.96
N LEU A 536 -1.03 -15.43 10.27
CA LEU A 536 -1.26 -14.12 10.88
C LEU A 536 -2.41 -14.17 11.90
N TYR A 537 -3.37 -15.10 11.78
CA TYR A 537 -4.39 -15.26 12.80
C TYR A 537 -3.76 -15.60 14.15
N GLN A 538 -2.86 -16.58 14.19
CA GLN A 538 -2.16 -16.99 15.39
C GLN A 538 -1.31 -15.85 15.97
N LEU A 539 -0.51 -15.16 15.15
CA LEU A 539 0.32 -14.04 15.60
C LEU A 539 -0.51 -13.00 16.35
N PHE A 540 -1.56 -12.50 15.72
CA PHE A 540 -2.36 -11.40 16.25
C PHE A 540 -3.32 -11.82 17.36
N ARG A 541 -3.64 -13.12 17.46
CA ARG A 541 -4.34 -13.70 18.62
C ARG A 541 -3.44 -13.78 19.85
N ASP A 542 -2.18 -14.18 19.66
CA ASP A 542 -1.24 -14.35 20.76
C ASP A 542 -0.66 -12.99 21.22
N TYR A 543 -0.63 -11.99 20.33
CA TYR A 543 -0.20 -10.60 20.59
C TYR A 543 -1.27 -9.57 20.17
N PRO A 544 -2.43 -9.50 20.88
CA PRO A 544 -3.54 -8.61 20.53
C PRO A 544 -3.24 -7.11 20.74
N ASP A 545 -2.08 -6.79 21.30
CA ASP A 545 -1.55 -5.45 21.51
C ASP A 545 -0.73 -4.90 20.33
N LEU A 546 -0.68 -5.65 19.21
CA LEU A 546 -0.16 -5.21 17.90
C LEU A 546 -1.21 -4.49 17.04
N TYR A 547 -2.37 -4.12 17.59
CA TYR A 547 -3.41 -3.35 16.90
C TYR A 547 -3.32 -1.86 17.21
N ASP A 548 -3.68 -1.03 16.24
CA ASP A 548 -3.92 0.41 16.43
C ASP A 548 -5.22 0.61 17.22
N ARG A 549 -5.12 0.96 18.51
CA ARG A 549 -6.29 1.18 19.38
C ARG A 549 -6.87 2.57 19.27
N SER A 550 -6.26 3.47 18.50
CA SER A 550 -6.81 4.81 18.28
C SER A 550 -8.03 4.81 17.34
N ARG A 551 -8.28 3.68 16.66
CA ARG A 551 -9.35 3.54 15.65
C ARG A 551 -10.27 2.35 15.95
N PRO A 552 -11.00 2.33 17.08
CA PRO A 552 -12.01 1.31 17.31
C PRO A 552 -13.15 1.46 16.30
N SER A 553 -13.60 0.36 15.71
CA SER A 553 -14.92 0.38 15.05
C SER A 553 -15.99 0.23 16.12
N PRO A 554 -17.00 1.12 16.18
CA PRO A 554 -18.19 0.88 16.99
C PRO A 554 -18.76 -0.50 16.63
N ASN A 555 -18.93 -1.36 17.63
CA ASN A 555 -19.49 -2.71 17.52
C ASN A 555 -18.68 -3.77 16.74
N ALA A 556 -17.49 -3.45 16.21
CA ALA A 556 -16.72 -4.40 15.40
C ALA A 556 -15.24 -4.55 15.79
N GLY A 557 -14.85 -4.09 16.99
CA GLY A 557 -13.50 -4.26 17.52
C GLY A 557 -12.41 -3.51 16.74
N TYR A 558 -11.16 -3.87 17.00
CA TYR A 558 -9.98 -3.41 16.25
C TYR A 558 -9.66 -4.39 15.12
N LYS A 559 -9.36 -3.83 13.94
CA LYS A 559 -9.11 -4.60 12.71
C LYS A 559 -7.78 -4.28 12.04
N HIS A 560 -7.11 -3.20 12.45
CA HIS A 560 -5.90 -2.70 11.81
C HIS A 560 -4.69 -2.89 12.73
N PRO A 561 -3.60 -3.51 12.23
CA PRO A 561 -2.32 -3.55 12.93
C PRO A 561 -1.79 -2.13 13.16
N ASN A 562 -1.02 -1.96 14.23
CA ASN A 562 -0.16 -0.78 14.41
C ASN A 562 1.16 -0.97 13.64
N SER A 563 2.07 0.00 13.69
CA SER A 563 3.36 -0.07 12.99
C SER A 563 4.18 -1.31 13.30
N LEU A 564 4.31 -1.68 14.57
CA LEU A 564 5.00 -2.92 14.91
C LEU A 564 4.28 -4.15 14.35
N GLY A 565 2.95 -4.14 14.35
CA GLY A 565 2.15 -5.19 13.71
C GLY A 565 2.46 -5.36 12.22
N HIS A 566 2.59 -4.26 11.45
CA HIS A 566 2.98 -4.31 10.03
C HIS A 566 4.43 -4.78 9.84
N ALA A 567 5.36 -4.34 10.68
CA ALA A 567 6.73 -4.85 10.67
C ALA A 567 6.78 -6.37 10.92
N MET A 568 5.97 -6.88 11.87
CA MET A 568 5.89 -8.33 12.13
C MET A 568 5.20 -9.10 11.01
N MET A 569 4.22 -8.53 10.33
CA MET A 569 3.67 -9.14 9.12
C MET A 569 4.75 -9.31 8.05
N GLY A 570 5.59 -8.29 7.83
CA GLY A 570 6.72 -8.36 6.89
C GLY A 570 7.71 -9.47 7.27
N GLU A 571 8.08 -9.56 8.54
CA GLU A 571 8.94 -10.63 9.06
C GLU A 571 8.31 -12.02 8.88
N CYS A 572 7.02 -12.19 9.18
CA CYS A 572 6.32 -13.47 8.99
C CYS A 572 6.28 -13.91 7.53
N TRP A 573 5.99 -12.99 6.61
CA TRP A 573 6.05 -13.27 5.18
C TRP A 573 7.45 -13.65 4.74
N SER A 574 8.48 -12.98 5.26
CA SER A 574 9.88 -13.28 4.95
C SER A 574 10.25 -14.70 5.41
N GLN A 575 9.95 -15.03 6.67
CA GLN A 575 10.17 -16.37 7.23
C GLN A 575 9.45 -17.45 6.42
N TYR A 576 8.19 -17.21 6.06
CA TYR A 576 7.39 -18.12 5.25
C TYR A 576 8.01 -18.36 3.86
N LEU A 577 8.38 -17.30 3.14
CA LEU A 577 8.97 -17.41 1.81
C LEU A 577 10.37 -18.06 1.81
N GLN A 578 11.06 -18.00 2.95
CA GLN A 578 12.30 -18.75 3.21
C GLN A 578 12.06 -20.21 3.65
N GLY A 579 10.80 -20.67 3.66
CA GLY A 579 10.40 -22.05 3.93
C GLY A 579 10.15 -22.37 5.40
N GLN A 580 10.09 -21.37 6.29
CA GLN A 580 9.70 -21.59 7.68
C GLN A 580 8.19 -21.81 7.78
N GLN A 581 7.79 -22.80 8.59
CA GLN A 581 6.38 -23.19 8.72
C GLN A 581 5.61 -22.30 9.71
N ASN A 582 6.29 -21.75 10.72
CA ASN A 582 5.68 -20.93 11.77
C ASN A 582 6.37 -19.58 11.80
N CYS A 583 5.58 -18.51 11.87
CA CYS A 583 6.13 -17.20 12.19
C CYS A 583 6.51 -17.15 13.68
N SER A 584 7.71 -16.70 14.01
CA SER A 584 8.17 -16.59 15.40
C SER A 584 9.07 -15.38 15.59
N PRO A 585 8.51 -14.16 15.63
CA PRO A 585 9.30 -12.96 15.86
C PRO A 585 9.87 -12.96 17.28
N ASN A 586 11.17 -12.71 17.41
CA ASN A 586 11.91 -12.81 18.68
C ASN A 586 11.98 -11.49 19.45
N ILE A 587 11.26 -10.45 19.01
CA ILE A 587 11.25 -9.12 19.63
C ILE A 587 9.96 -8.79 20.37
N LEU A 588 8.91 -9.61 20.20
CA LEU A 588 7.59 -9.35 20.76
C LEU A 588 7.53 -9.61 22.27
N LEU A 589 6.96 -8.65 22.98
CA LEU A 589 6.75 -8.71 24.41
C LEU A 589 5.58 -9.64 24.73
N GLY A 590 5.83 -10.67 25.53
CA GLY A 590 4.82 -11.68 25.87
C GLY A 590 3.93 -11.26 27.03
N GLY A 591 2.62 -11.47 26.92
CA GLY A 591 1.67 -11.29 28.02
C GLY A 591 1.58 -9.84 28.52
N LEU A 592 1.61 -8.87 27.59
CA LEU A 592 1.46 -7.46 27.93
C LEU A 592 0.12 -7.23 28.65
N THR A 593 0.15 -6.37 29.67
CA THR A 593 -1.05 -5.98 30.42
C THR A 593 -2.14 -5.46 29.49
N HIS A 594 -3.36 -5.96 29.70
CA HIS A 594 -4.49 -5.61 28.87
C HIS A 594 -4.75 -4.09 28.89
N GLY A 595 -4.89 -3.51 27.70
CA GLY A 595 -5.22 -2.10 27.54
C GLY A 595 -4.10 -1.25 26.97
N LEU A 596 -2.91 -1.83 26.87
CA LEU A 596 -1.69 -1.20 26.38
C LEU A 596 -1.41 -1.66 24.94
N GLU A 597 -0.48 -0.97 24.28
CA GLU A 597 0.06 -1.36 22.96
C GLU A 597 1.56 -1.55 23.06
N GLN A 598 2.10 -2.56 22.37
CA GLN A 598 3.51 -2.56 21.98
C GLN A 598 3.63 -2.05 20.55
N ASN A 599 4.55 -1.13 20.29
CA ASN A 599 4.63 -0.45 19.00
C ASN A 599 6.05 0.08 18.70
N LEU A 600 6.25 0.57 17.48
CA LEU A 600 7.39 1.40 17.09
C LEU A 600 7.01 2.88 17.26
N VAL A 601 7.97 3.72 17.65
CA VAL A 601 7.78 5.16 17.83
C VAL A 601 9.03 5.91 17.39
N GLU A 602 8.82 7.01 16.67
CA GLU A 602 9.84 7.96 16.22
C GLU A 602 9.39 9.40 16.56
N VAL A 603 10.20 10.39 16.20
CA VAL A 603 9.81 11.81 16.33
C VAL A 603 8.54 12.07 15.52
N GLY A 604 7.57 12.75 16.12
CA GLY A 604 6.23 12.94 15.58
C GLY A 604 5.25 11.82 15.97
N GLY A 605 5.72 10.66 16.39
CA GLY A 605 4.89 9.52 16.78
C GLY A 605 4.16 9.72 18.11
N ARG A 606 2.96 9.12 18.22
CA ARG A 606 2.19 9.09 19.48
C ARG A 606 2.80 8.13 20.48
N TYR A 607 2.89 8.51 21.76
CA TYR A 607 3.51 7.69 22.81
C TYR A 607 2.53 7.21 23.91
N TYR A 608 1.27 7.66 23.87
CA TYR A 608 0.17 7.07 24.66
C TYR A 608 -0.90 6.50 23.74
N VAL A 609 -1.72 5.58 24.27
CA VAL A 609 -2.82 4.94 23.52
C VAL A 609 -4.10 5.77 23.49
N ASP A 610 -4.23 6.77 24.38
CA ASP A 610 -5.48 7.50 24.64
C ASP A 610 -5.34 9.04 24.50
N THR A 611 -4.22 9.51 23.95
CA THR A 611 -4.01 10.94 23.66
C THR A 611 -3.26 11.14 22.35
N ASP A 612 -3.38 12.34 21.77
CA ASP A 612 -2.59 12.76 20.59
C ASP A 612 -1.23 13.37 20.96
N ALA A 613 -0.72 13.10 22.16
CA ALA A 613 0.60 13.54 22.58
C ALA A 613 1.71 12.89 21.73
N ARG A 614 2.68 13.68 21.29
CA ARG A 614 3.74 13.25 20.36
C ARG A 614 5.13 13.43 20.92
N VAL A 615 6.04 12.57 20.49
CA VAL A 615 7.48 12.73 20.70
C VAL A 615 7.97 13.88 19.81
N THR A 616 8.76 14.80 20.37
CA THR A 616 9.35 15.93 19.63
C THR A 616 10.87 15.86 19.53
N ALA A 617 11.52 15.11 20.43
CA ALA A 617 12.92 14.71 20.31
C ALA A 617 13.13 13.35 20.98
N LEU A 618 13.91 12.47 20.34
CA LEU A 618 14.17 11.11 20.78
C LEU A 618 15.69 10.88 20.94
N PRO A 619 16.19 10.48 22.12
CA PRO A 619 17.58 10.08 22.28
C PRO A 619 17.92 8.84 21.44
N SER A 620 19.09 8.82 20.80
CA SER A 620 19.49 7.74 19.87
C SER A 620 19.55 6.35 20.53
N LEU A 621 19.72 6.29 21.86
CA LEU A 621 19.70 5.03 22.61
C LEU A 621 18.34 4.31 22.59
N LEU A 622 17.27 5.01 22.20
CA LEU A 622 15.90 4.48 22.10
C LEU A 622 15.49 4.15 20.66
N GLU A 623 16.32 4.46 19.66
CA GLU A 623 16.05 4.13 18.26
C GLU A 623 15.88 2.61 18.10
N GLY A 624 14.83 2.18 17.38
CA GLY A 624 14.48 0.77 17.18
C GLY A 624 13.96 0.04 18.42
N GLY A 625 13.75 0.73 19.55
CA GLY A 625 13.16 0.13 20.75
C GLY A 625 11.66 -0.16 20.61
N ILE A 626 11.18 -1.20 21.29
CA ILE A 626 9.75 -1.53 21.38
C ILE A 626 9.10 -0.70 22.48
N TRP A 627 8.17 0.17 22.11
CA TRP A 627 7.45 1.04 23.02
C TRP A 627 6.21 0.36 23.56
N VAL A 628 6.11 0.23 24.88
CA VAL A 628 4.85 -0.04 25.56
C VAL A 628 4.15 1.30 25.81
N LYS A 629 3.18 1.61 24.96
CA LYS A 629 2.35 2.81 25.10
C LYS A 629 1.36 2.59 26.23
N THR A 630 1.46 3.44 27.25
CA THR A 630 0.52 3.43 28.38
C THR A 630 -0.67 4.34 28.12
N ARG A 631 -1.61 4.38 29.07
CA ARG A 631 -2.73 5.33 29.08
C ARG A 631 -2.37 6.54 29.92
N ASP A 632 -2.44 7.74 29.38
CA ASP A 632 -2.26 8.96 30.20
C ASP A 632 -3.44 9.16 31.16
N SER A 633 -4.62 8.63 30.84
CA SER A 633 -5.76 8.62 31.77
C SER A 633 -5.49 7.81 33.04
N ALA A 634 -4.51 6.91 33.04
CA ALA A 634 -4.11 6.12 34.20
C ALA A 634 -3.03 6.79 35.07
N LYS A 635 -2.69 8.07 34.84
CA LYS A 635 -1.66 8.81 35.60
C LYS A 635 -1.90 8.89 37.11
N ASP A 636 -3.14 8.73 37.57
CA ASP A 636 -3.46 8.75 39.01
C ASP A 636 -3.42 7.35 39.65
N SER A 637 -3.03 6.31 38.91
CA SER A 637 -3.03 4.93 39.41
C SER A 637 -2.03 4.72 40.54
N ALA A 638 -2.53 4.23 41.68
CA ALA A 638 -1.74 3.77 42.83
C ALA A 638 -1.61 2.23 42.88
N ALA A 639 -1.97 1.53 41.80
CA ALA A 639 -1.92 0.06 41.76
C ALA A 639 -0.51 -0.47 42.03
N ALA A 640 -0.41 -1.56 42.78
CA ALA A 640 0.88 -2.23 43.03
C ALA A 640 1.48 -2.84 41.75
N GLU A 641 0.62 -3.27 40.82
CA GLU A 641 0.96 -3.80 39.50
C GLU A 641 0.06 -3.10 38.47
N ALA A 642 0.65 -2.33 37.57
CA ALA A 642 -0.04 -1.56 36.54
C ALA A 642 0.42 -1.92 35.13
N VAL A 643 1.69 -2.30 34.95
CA VAL A 643 2.25 -2.76 33.69
C VAL A 643 3.06 -4.02 33.94
N SER A 644 2.79 -5.06 33.16
CA SER A 644 3.51 -6.32 33.18
C SER A 644 3.66 -6.87 31.77
N PHE A 645 4.84 -7.43 31.46
CA PHE A 645 5.15 -8.10 30.21
C PHE A 645 6.41 -8.97 30.37
N THR A 646 6.66 -9.89 29.45
CA THR A 646 7.84 -10.76 29.42
C THR A 646 8.74 -10.38 28.25
N VAL A 647 10.04 -10.18 28.51
CA VAL A 647 11.01 -9.90 27.44
C VAL A 647 11.44 -11.20 26.75
N PRO A 648 11.40 -11.28 25.40
CA PRO A 648 11.76 -12.52 24.68
C PRO A 648 13.27 -12.78 24.63
N ALA A 649 14.07 -11.71 24.71
CA ALA A 649 15.53 -11.72 24.70
C ALA A 649 16.09 -10.88 25.86
N ALA A 650 17.41 -10.94 26.06
CA ALA A 650 18.07 -10.00 26.96
C ALA A 650 17.82 -8.57 26.44
N ALA A 651 17.43 -7.67 27.34
CA ALA A 651 17.01 -6.33 26.96
C ALA A 651 17.33 -5.32 28.07
N THR A 652 17.51 -4.08 27.66
CA THR A 652 17.44 -2.92 28.55
C THR A 652 16.03 -2.35 28.49
N VAL A 653 15.39 -2.27 29.65
CA VAL A 653 14.07 -1.67 29.82
C VAL A 653 14.27 -0.25 30.33
N TYR A 654 13.78 0.71 29.55
CA TYR A 654 13.73 2.11 29.91
C TYR A 654 12.32 2.48 30.38
N VAL A 655 12.24 3.30 31.42
CA VAL A 655 11.01 3.94 31.86
C VAL A 655 11.18 5.44 31.65
N GLY A 656 10.32 6.02 30.81
CA GLY A 656 10.19 7.46 30.67
C GLY A 656 9.18 7.98 31.68
N TYR A 657 9.67 8.74 32.67
CA TYR A 657 8.85 9.28 33.76
C TYR A 657 8.84 10.82 33.70
N ALA A 658 7.73 11.46 34.09
CA ALA A 658 7.56 12.91 33.97
C ALA A 658 8.77 13.68 34.56
N ALA A 659 9.43 14.45 33.71
CA ALA A 659 10.66 15.16 34.02
C ALA A 659 10.44 16.21 35.11
N GLY A 660 11.47 16.40 35.93
CA GLY A 660 11.40 17.31 37.08
C GLY A 660 10.60 16.78 38.27
N THR A 661 10.18 15.50 38.26
CA THR A 661 9.60 14.87 39.45
C THR A 661 10.71 14.54 40.47
N ASP A 662 10.61 15.11 41.66
CA ASP A 662 11.55 14.87 42.75
C ASP A 662 11.55 13.40 43.19
N ALA A 663 12.71 12.89 43.62
CA ALA A 663 12.84 11.48 44.02
C ALA A 663 11.87 11.05 45.13
N ALA A 664 11.46 11.98 46.00
CA ALA A 664 10.49 11.73 47.07
C ALA A 664 9.05 11.58 46.55
N ASP A 665 8.75 12.12 45.37
CA ASP A 665 7.45 12.08 44.73
C ASP A 665 7.35 10.94 43.69
N ARG A 666 8.45 10.23 43.42
CA ARG A 666 8.49 9.06 42.54
C ARG A 666 8.14 7.78 43.30
N PRO A 667 7.48 6.80 42.66
CA PRO A 667 7.24 5.49 43.26
C PRO A 667 8.52 4.75 43.64
N ALA A 668 8.47 3.98 44.74
CA ALA A 668 9.62 3.20 45.20
C ALA A 668 10.13 2.20 44.15
N TRP A 669 9.22 1.59 43.37
CA TRP A 669 9.59 0.64 42.31
C TRP A 669 10.51 1.26 41.25
N LEU A 670 10.39 2.57 40.99
CA LEU A 670 11.24 3.29 40.04
C LEU A 670 12.60 3.62 40.68
N ASN A 671 12.58 4.17 41.89
CA ASN A 671 13.79 4.58 42.63
C ASN A 671 14.70 3.39 42.96
N ASP A 672 14.12 2.26 43.32
CA ASP A 672 14.87 1.09 43.80
C ASP A 672 15.21 0.12 42.65
N GLY A 673 14.40 0.11 41.59
CA GLY A 673 14.50 -0.83 40.48
C GLY A 673 15.28 -0.33 39.26
N PHE A 674 15.38 0.99 39.07
CA PHE A 674 15.95 1.57 37.85
C PHE A 674 17.00 2.65 38.16
N THR A 675 17.95 2.82 37.25
CA THR A 675 19.01 3.84 37.34
C THR A 675 18.72 5.00 36.38
N PRO A 676 18.75 6.27 36.82
CA PRO A 676 18.61 7.41 35.93
C PRO A 676 19.72 7.42 34.86
N THR A 677 19.36 7.63 33.60
CA THR A 677 20.33 7.68 32.50
C THR A 677 20.91 9.08 32.29
N GLY A 678 20.19 10.13 32.71
CA GLY A 678 20.50 11.53 32.41
C GLY A 678 19.98 12.01 31.05
N GLU A 679 19.26 11.15 30.33
CA GLU A 679 18.67 11.42 29.03
C GLU A 679 17.16 11.67 29.18
N THR A 680 16.60 12.43 28.24
CA THR A 680 15.20 12.87 28.29
C THR A 680 14.55 12.73 26.92
N VAL A 681 13.31 12.26 26.86
CA VAL A 681 12.46 12.32 25.65
C VAL A 681 11.64 13.59 25.69
N ALA A 682 11.74 14.44 24.67
CA ALA A 682 10.95 15.66 24.61
C ALA A 682 9.54 15.38 24.06
N THR A 683 8.50 16.00 24.62
CA THR A 683 7.10 15.70 24.25
C THR A 683 6.24 16.94 24.01
N SER A 684 5.11 16.77 23.31
CA SER A 684 4.10 17.83 23.13
C SER A 684 2.93 17.77 24.13
N GLY A 685 2.81 16.68 24.91
CA GLY A 685 1.63 16.36 25.71
C GLY A 685 1.70 16.71 27.20
N GLY A 686 2.75 17.40 27.63
CA GLY A 686 2.95 17.73 29.04
C GLY A 686 4.43 17.87 29.38
N ALA A 687 4.85 17.23 30.48
CA ALA A 687 6.26 17.18 30.83
C ALA A 687 7.04 16.32 29.83
N ASP A 688 8.30 16.69 29.59
CA ASP A 688 9.27 15.77 29.00
C ASP A 688 9.44 14.52 29.89
N LEU A 689 10.09 13.47 29.39
CA LEU A 689 10.23 12.21 30.11
C LEU A 689 11.69 11.90 30.42
N ASP A 690 12.07 11.99 31.70
CA ASP A 690 13.37 11.57 32.18
C ASP A 690 13.47 10.03 32.13
N LEU A 691 14.57 9.53 31.58
CA LEU A 691 14.77 8.10 31.34
C LEU A 691 15.48 7.41 32.52
N PHE A 692 14.95 6.25 32.89
CA PHE A 692 15.51 5.35 33.89
C PHE A 692 15.66 3.96 33.28
N ALA A 693 16.78 3.28 33.52
CA ALA A 693 17.10 2.02 32.88
C ALA A 693 17.32 0.87 33.88
N ALA A 694 16.92 -0.34 33.48
CA ALA A 694 17.24 -1.59 34.13
C ALA A 694 17.44 -2.71 33.09
N SER A 695 18.32 -3.67 33.38
CA SER A 695 18.56 -4.80 32.47
C SER A 695 17.76 -6.03 32.91
N TYR A 696 17.19 -6.71 31.91
CA TYR A 696 16.45 -7.96 32.08
C TYR A 696 17.01 -9.02 31.15
N GLY A 697 17.12 -10.25 31.64
CA GLY A 697 17.48 -11.42 30.84
C GLY A 697 16.29 -11.98 30.07
N ALA A 698 16.57 -12.78 29.04
CA ALA A 698 15.56 -13.44 28.23
C ALA A 698 14.57 -14.25 29.09
N GLY A 699 13.27 -14.13 28.78
CA GLY A 699 12.18 -14.80 29.48
C GLY A 699 11.84 -14.21 30.85
N GLN A 700 12.48 -13.13 31.28
CA GLN A 700 12.11 -12.46 32.53
C GLN A 700 10.84 -11.64 32.36
N THR A 701 9.97 -11.70 33.37
CA THR A 701 8.79 -10.84 33.48
C THR A 701 9.17 -9.53 34.17
N VAL A 702 8.83 -8.42 33.52
CA VAL A 702 8.89 -7.07 34.05
C VAL A 702 7.54 -6.78 34.69
N THR A 703 7.53 -6.26 35.92
CA THR A 703 6.30 -5.83 36.61
C THR A 703 6.54 -4.48 37.25
N LEU A 704 5.73 -3.48 36.87
CA LEU A 704 5.83 -2.10 37.31
C LEU A 704 4.52 -1.67 37.99
N GLY A 705 4.63 -0.90 39.07
CA GLY A 705 3.48 -0.31 39.75
C GLY A 705 2.96 0.94 39.04
N GLY A 706 1.80 1.42 39.46
CA GLY A 706 1.21 2.65 38.92
C GLY A 706 2.08 3.90 39.18
N ASN A 707 1.77 4.97 38.43
CA ASN A 707 2.47 6.25 38.49
C ASN A 707 2.49 6.87 39.90
N ARG A 708 1.51 6.55 40.74
CA ARG A 708 1.37 6.98 42.15
C ARG A 708 1.43 5.82 43.15
N ALA A 709 2.01 4.68 42.77
CA ALA A 709 2.12 3.53 43.66
C ALA A 709 2.86 3.89 44.96
N GLY A 710 2.29 3.50 46.10
CA GLY A 710 2.78 3.89 47.42
C GLY A 710 2.30 5.26 47.91
N ASP A 711 1.22 5.79 47.32
CA ASP A 711 0.57 7.07 47.67
C ASP A 711 1.49 8.30 47.54
N VAL A 712 2.42 8.25 46.58
CA VAL A 712 3.26 9.39 46.22
C VAL A 712 2.52 10.39 45.31
N ALA A 713 3.02 11.63 45.20
CA ALA A 713 2.43 12.63 44.32
C ALA A 713 2.52 12.24 42.83
N GLY A 714 3.58 11.53 42.44
CA GLY A 714 3.79 11.03 41.09
C GLY A 714 4.01 12.11 40.03
N GLY A 715 4.26 11.66 38.80
CA GLY A 715 4.42 12.53 37.64
C GLY A 715 3.11 13.17 37.18
N ALA A 716 3.20 14.32 36.52
CA ALA A 716 2.04 15.04 35.97
C ALA A 716 1.33 14.25 34.85
N ASN A 717 2.08 13.44 34.11
CA ASN A 717 1.62 12.50 33.09
C ASN A 717 1.99 11.07 33.51
N ASN A 718 1.36 10.06 32.90
CA ASN A 718 1.72 8.67 33.17
C ASN A 718 3.11 8.33 32.59
N TYR A 719 3.78 7.30 33.09
CA TYR A 719 5.05 6.85 32.51
C TYR A 719 4.83 6.00 31.25
N VAL A 720 5.85 5.89 30.41
CA VAL A 720 5.92 4.92 29.28
C VAL A 720 7.11 3.99 29.45
N VAL A 721 7.11 2.86 28.75
CA VAL A 721 8.20 1.89 28.81
C VAL A 721 8.76 1.65 27.41
N ILE A 722 10.07 1.57 27.28
CA ILE A 722 10.76 1.25 26.03
C ILE A 722 11.67 0.06 26.27
N VAL A 723 11.58 -0.96 25.43
CA VAL A 723 12.41 -2.17 25.53
C VAL A 723 13.39 -2.18 24.37
N ALA A 724 14.68 -2.04 24.67
CA ALA A 724 15.76 -2.13 23.69
C ALA A 724 16.45 -3.50 23.83
N PRO A 725 16.39 -4.39 22.82
CA PRO A 725 17.15 -5.63 22.81
C PRO A 725 18.66 -5.40 22.97
N GLN A 726 19.38 -6.33 23.63
CA GLN A 726 20.83 -6.28 23.86
C GLN A 726 21.65 -7.07 22.85
#